data_AF-A0A1Q7LBP9-F1
#
_entry.id   AF-A0A1Q7LBP9-F1
#
_cell.length_a   1.000
_cell.length_b   1.000
_cell.length_c   1.000
_cell.angle_alpha   90.00
_cell.angle_beta   90.00
_cell.angle_gamma   90.00
#
_symmetry.space_group_name_H-M   'P 1'
#
loop_
_entity.id
_entity.type
_entity.pdbx_description
1 polymer ?
#
loop_
_entity_poly.entity_id
_entity_poly.type
_entity_poly.pdbx_seq_one_letter_code
_entity_poly.pdbx_strand_id
1 'polypeptide(L)'
;MSESFGACEAGLGTAGNQFYNALWEQAAAQGITVMVAAGDPGSAGCDDFNTEKVATLGLAVSGVASTPFNVAVGGTDFDDVGTQTNFWSSTNAVGTRESALGYIHEMTWNDSCAATATSANLNTVCANANNIVGASGGPSSIYAKPSWQSGITTSDSHRDLPDVSLFASDGLQTDSFYLFCEADAIQPGSPPSCASSGSFSFFGVGGTSTSSPAFAGIMALINQQSGRQGNANPVLYKIATTAGQSCNSSTTGLTGSATCSFYDVTKGNNSVPCAGNSPNCSSKTTNTNGVMVTPSSSTTPAWTTGTGYDLATGLGSVNVKNLAAAWKTAVGAFKGTTTGTKINGATTPVTITHGQSVNLSATVTSTSGTPTGDVSFLAPTSVNGGIGSATLSGGTATLGTTFLPGSSGSGYSLKAHYAGDGNFAPSDDPTGVPVVVNKENSRLQYGIVTFNLTTGAIISTNATSFAYGSPYILRIDILNSTTNSCQLLVAPITSTGCALDATGTVTITDNGSPLDTGTFAINSLGHAEDQPIQLTGGTHTLSATYSGDISYNPVTVAVTDAVTVTPAATTSTLTPGATTVQPNQGITLSVTINSTSNSTVGPTGNVTFKDGTTTIGTATAGHRHGRSERHSHLKYLLRHGRNAYAHGGLCRRPKLCDLHISGSPTCRGTANHDNGDKLIHQYCLGWQRDVDRDGYGSRYWRQSNGDRAVHEWNRPAWR
;
A
#
# COMPACT_ATOMS: atom_id res chain seq x y z
N MET A 1 -2.87 4.85 -11.61
CA MET A 1 -2.56 4.46 -10.21
C MET A 1 -3.18 3.10 -9.97
N SER A 2 -2.47 2.19 -9.29
CA SER A 2 -3.00 0.87 -8.92
C SER A 2 -2.93 0.72 -7.40
N GLU A 3 -4.03 0.29 -6.80
CA GLU A 3 -4.11 -0.05 -5.38
C GLU A 3 -4.56 -1.50 -5.22
N SER A 4 -3.76 -2.25 -4.46
CA SER A 4 -4.00 -3.65 -4.12
C SER A 4 -4.22 -3.80 -2.62
N PHE A 5 -5.05 -2.91 -2.08
CA PHE A 5 -5.50 -2.89 -0.69
C PHE A 5 -7.02 -2.74 -0.66
N GLY A 6 -7.63 -3.14 0.45
CA GLY A 6 -9.06 -3.03 0.65
C GLY A 6 -9.42 -2.99 2.13
N ALA A 7 -10.61 -2.52 2.41
CA ALA A 7 -11.21 -2.53 3.73
C ALA A 7 -12.72 -2.69 3.59
N CYS A 8 -13.36 -3.36 4.55
CA CYS A 8 -14.81 -3.50 4.63
C CYS A 8 -15.51 -2.14 4.48
N GLU A 9 -16.45 -2.02 3.54
CA GLU A 9 -17.22 -0.77 3.32
C GLU A 9 -17.94 -0.32 4.60
N ALA A 10 -18.56 -1.25 5.32
CA ALA A 10 -19.19 -0.95 6.61
C ALA A 10 -18.15 -0.60 7.70
N GLY A 11 -16.96 -1.22 7.65
CA GLY A 11 -15.88 -1.07 8.63
C GLY A 11 -15.16 0.28 8.52
N LEU A 12 -15.11 0.88 7.32
CA LEU A 12 -14.60 2.24 7.13
C LEU A 12 -15.46 3.31 7.83
N GLY A 13 -16.74 3.02 8.07
CA GLY A 13 -17.70 3.99 8.57
C GLY A 13 -17.86 5.20 7.65
N THR A 14 -18.59 6.23 8.11
CA THR A 14 -18.87 7.42 7.29
C THR A 14 -17.60 8.18 6.90
N ALA A 15 -16.68 8.39 7.85
CA ALA A 15 -15.48 9.19 7.62
C ALA A 15 -14.50 8.51 6.65
N GLY A 16 -14.27 7.19 6.79
CA GLY A 16 -13.39 6.46 5.89
C GLY A 16 -13.94 6.37 4.47
N ASN A 17 -15.25 6.10 4.32
CA ASN A 17 -15.89 6.10 3.01
C ASN A 17 -15.85 7.49 2.36
N GLN A 18 -16.15 8.56 3.10
CA GLN A 18 -16.05 9.93 2.59
C GLN A 18 -14.62 10.28 2.16
N PHE A 19 -13.61 9.83 2.91
CA PHE A 19 -12.20 10.04 2.56
C PHE A 19 -11.84 9.40 1.22
N TYR A 20 -12.10 8.09 1.05
CA TYR A 20 -11.78 7.40 -0.21
C TYR A 20 -12.60 7.92 -1.38
N ASN A 21 -13.89 8.25 -1.17
CA ASN A 21 -14.70 8.87 -2.21
C ASN A 21 -14.08 10.19 -2.68
N ALA A 22 -13.76 11.10 -1.75
CA ALA A 22 -13.16 12.39 -2.09
C ALA A 22 -11.77 12.23 -2.74
N LEU A 23 -10.97 11.27 -2.28
CA LEU A 23 -9.65 10.99 -2.83
C LEU A 23 -9.73 10.51 -4.29
N TRP A 24 -10.62 9.55 -4.58
CA TRP A 24 -10.81 9.03 -5.93
C TRP A 24 -11.51 10.01 -6.85
N GLU A 25 -12.47 10.79 -6.34
CA GLU A 25 -13.09 11.90 -7.05
C GLU A 25 -12.04 12.95 -7.45
N GLN A 26 -11.15 13.33 -6.53
CA GLN A 26 -10.04 14.24 -6.81
C GLN A 26 -9.08 13.64 -7.85
N ALA A 27 -8.71 12.37 -7.73
CA ALA A 27 -7.83 11.70 -8.68
C ALA A 27 -8.46 11.70 -10.09
N ALA A 28 -9.73 11.32 -10.20
CA ALA A 28 -10.50 11.35 -11.44
C ALA A 28 -10.55 12.77 -12.02
N ALA A 29 -10.83 13.78 -11.18
CA ALA A 29 -10.87 15.18 -11.57
C ALA A 29 -9.52 15.68 -12.10
N GLN A 30 -8.40 15.13 -11.63
CA GLN A 30 -7.04 15.45 -12.07
C GLN A 30 -6.57 14.63 -13.30
N GLY A 31 -7.43 13.74 -13.80
CA GLY A 31 -7.14 12.88 -14.95
C GLY A 31 -6.36 11.61 -14.59
N ILE A 32 -6.27 11.25 -13.30
CA ILE A 32 -5.65 10.01 -12.84
C ILE A 32 -6.69 8.89 -12.88
N THR A 33 -6.39 7.82 -13.61
CA THR A 33 -7.18 6.58 -13.55
C THR A 33 -6.72 5.75 -12.36
N VAL A 34 -7.66 5.45 -11.46
CA VAL A 34 -7.44 4.64 -10.26
C VAL A 34 -8.00 3.24 -10.49
N MET A 35 -7.13 2.23 -10.39
CA MET A 35 -7.49 0.82 -10.44
C MET A 35 -7.38 0.28 -9.01
N VAL A 36 -8.46 -0.30 -8.48
CA VAL A 36 -8.50 -0.83 -7.12
C VAL A 36 -8.91 -2.29 -7.17
N ALA A 37 -8.16 -3.16 -6.49
CA ALA A 37 -8.52 -4.55 -6.30
C ALA A 37 -9.91 -4.65 -5.62
N ALA A 38 -10.84 -5.42 -6.20
CA ALA A 38 -12.19 -5.54 -5.65
C ALA A 38 -12.19 -6.25 -4.28
N GLY A 39 -11.18 -7.09 -4.02
CA GLY A 39 -10.98 -7.85 -2.79
C GLY A 39 -10.87 -9.35 -3.05
N ASP A 40 -10.36 -10.06 -2.04
CA ASP A 40 -10.14 -11.51 -2.06
C ASP A 40 -11.04 -12.37 -1.11
N PRO A 41 -12.01 -11.85 -0.32
CA PRO A 41 -12.96 -12.67 0.45
C PRO A 41 -14.26 -13.07 -0.31
N GLY A 42 -14.23 -13.11 -1.65
CA GLY A 42 -15.41 -13.36 -2.48
C GLY A 42 -16.58 -12.42 -2.16
N SER A 43 -17.79 -12.97 -2.00
CA SER A 43 -18.99 -12.18 -1.68
C SER A 43 -19.06 -11.63 -0.24
N ALA A 44 -18.06 -11.91 0.61
CA ALA A 44 -18.02 -11.56 2.03
C ALA A 44 -16.95 -10.51 2.35
N GLY A 45 -16.99 -9.35 1.69
CA GLY A 45 -15.99 -8.26 1.77
C GLY A 45 -15.61 -7.71 3.15
N CYS A 46 -16.28 -8.14 4.22
CA CYS A 46 -16.02 -7.70 5.59
C CYS A 46 -15.40 -8.77 6.50
N ASP A 47 -15.36 -10.02 6.05
CA ASP A 47 -14.74 -11.15 6.73
C ASP A 47 -13.23 -11.23 6.33
N ASP A 48 -12.35 -11.67 7.23
CA ASP A 48 -10.89 -11.73 7.01
C ASP A 48 -10.48 -13.04 6.31
N PHE A 49 -10.26 -12.96 5.00
CA PHE A 49 -9.88 -14.10 4.17
C PHE A 49 -8.55 -14.77 4.56
N ASN A 50 -7.68 -14.11 5.34
CA ASN A 50 -6.42 -14.71 5.78
C ASN A 50 -6.60 -15.73 6.91
N THR A 51 -7.66 -15.59 7.71
CA THR A 51 -7.84 -16.36 8.94
C THR A 51 -9.16 -17.11 9.00
N GLU A 52 -10.20 -16.61 8.33
CA GLU A 52 -11.54 -17.14 8.42
C GLU A 52 -11.82 -18.21 7.35
N LYS A 53 -12.57 -19.24 7.76
CA LYS A 53 -12.99 -20.34 6.87
C LYS A 53 -14.45 -20.25 6.45
N VAL A 54 -15.22 -19.41 7.13
CA VAL A 54 -16.65 -19.19 6.89
C VAL A 54 -16.96 -17.72 7.16
N ALA A 55 -17.83 -17.14 6.33
CA ALA A 55 -18.33 -15.79 6.51
C ALA A 55 -19.38 -15.73 7.63
N THR A 56 -19.32 -14.64 8.39
CA THR A 56 -20.21 -14.38 9.54
C THR A 56 -20.91 -13.04 9.45
N LEU A 57 -20.40 -12.10 8.64
CA LEU A 57 -20.92 -10.73 8.56
C LEU A 57 -21.90 -10.51 7.40
N GLY A 58 -21.99 -11.45 6.47
CA GLY A 58 -22.95 -11.39 5.36
C GLY A 58 -22.33 -10.89 4.06
N LEU A 59 -23.20 -10.48 3.14
CA LEU A 59 -22.76 -9.95 1.84
C LEU A 59 -22.15 -8.56 2.04
N ALA A 60 -20.94 -8.36 1.53
CA ALA A 60 -20.24 -7.10 1.66
C ALA A 60 -19.18 -6.92 0.57
N VAL A 61 -18.72 -5.68 0.41
CA VAL A 61 -17.76 -5.28 -0.61
C VAL A 61 -16.65 -4.40 -0.01
N SER A 62 -15.54 -4.25 -0.73
CA SER A 62 -14.46 -3.33 -0.34
C SER A 62 -14.92 -1.88 -0.46
N GLY A 63 -14.88 -1.13 0.63
CA GLY A 63 -15.18 0.30 0.68
C GLY A 63 -14.21 1.14 -0.15
N VAL A 64 -12.96 0.71 -0.24
CA VAL A 64 -11.92 1.36 -1.06
C VAL A 64 -12.22 1.24 -2.55
N ALA A 65 -12.82 0.12 -2.98
CA ALA A 65 -13.14 -0.16 -4.38
C ALA A 65 -14.57 0.25 -4.79
N SER A 66 -15.47 0.43 -3.82
CA SER A 66 -16.91 0.70 -4.01
C SER A 66 -17.25 2.09 -4.53
N THR A 67 -16.29 3.02 -4.54
CA THR A 67 -16.55 4.37 -5.04
C THR A 67 -16.87 4.37 -6.54
N PRO A 68 -17.61 5.38 -7.04
CA PRO A 68 -17.89 5.51 -8.46
C PRO A 68 -16.72 6.13 -9.26
N PHE A 69 -15.63 6.51 -8.61
CA PHE A 69 -14.52 7.25 -9.22
C PHE A 69 -13.27 6.40 -9.52
N ASN A 70 -13.27 5.14 -9.08
CA ASN A 70 -12.25 4.15 -9.41
C ASN A 70 -12.82 3.04 -10.31
N VAL A 71 -11.93 2.37 -11.05
CA VAL A 71 -12.23 1.07 -11.66
C VAL A 71 -12.01 0.00 -10.59
N ALA A 72 -13.05 -0.73 -10.22
CA ALA A 72 -12.94 -1.92 -9.37
C ALA A 72 -12.53 -3.12 -10.24
N VAL A 73 -11.41 -3.76 -9.90
CA VAL A 73 -10.85 -4.85 -10.69
C VAL A 73 -11.02 -6.17 -9.95
N GLY A 74 -11.86 -7.05 -10.49
CA GLY A 74 -12.14 -8.38 -9.98
C GLY A 74 -11.15 -9.42 -10.47
N GLY A 75 -11.53 -10.70 -10.39
CA GLY A 75 -10.64 -11.84 -10.62
C GLY A 75 -11.26 -12.97 -11.43
N THR A 76 -10.51 -13.50 -12.38
CA THR A 76 -10.83 -14.71 -13.15
C THR A 76 -9.80 -15.81 -12.89
N ASP A 77 -10.18 -17.06 -13.17
CA ASP A 77 -9.28 -18.22 -13.24
C ASP A 77 -9.46 -18.90 -14.60
N PHE A 78 -8.55 -19.79 -14.97
CA PHE A 78 -8.69 -20.64 -16.13
C PHE A 78 -9.67 -21.80 -15.87
N ASP A 79 -10.43 -22.16 -16.89
CA ASP A 79 -11.31 -23.32 -16.90
C ASP A 79 -10.67 -24.47 -17.68
N ASP A 80 -9.50 -24.93 -17.21
CA ASP A 80 -8.69 -25.92 -17.92
C ASP A 80 -8.49 -27.23 -17.14
N VAL A 81 -9.02 -27.33 -15.92
CA VAL A 81 -8.88 -28.52 -15.07
C VAL A 81 -9.44 -29.75 -15.76
N GLY A 82 -8.57 -30.74 -15.99
CA GLY A 82 -8.92 -31.99 -16.68
C GLY A 82 -9.00 -31.86 -18.21
N THR A 83 -8.76 -30.68 -18.76
CA THR A 83 -8.78 -30.40 -20.20
C THR A 83 -7.52 -29.68 -20.69
N GLN A 84 -6.45 -29.67 -19.89
CA GLN A 84 -5.23 -28.91 -20.15
C GLN A 84 -4.61 -29.16 -21.52
N THR A 85 -4.69 -30.39 -22.05
CA THR A 85 -4.15 -30.74 -23.38
C THR A 85 -4.84 -30.01 -24.55
N ASN A 86 -6.01 -29.41 -24.32
CA ASN A 86 -6.69 -28.58 -25.32
C ASN A 86 -6.09 -27.18 -25.42
N PHE A 87 -5.45 -26.71 -24.34
CA PHE A 87 -5.03 -25.32 -24.17
C PHE A 87 -3.51 -25.16 -24.08
N TRP A 88 -2.80 -26.20 -23.65
CA TRP A 88 -1.36 -26.17 -23.38
C TRP A 88 -0.61 -27.22 -24.22
N SER A 89 0.47 -26.79 -24.85
CA SER A 89 1.48 -27.65 -25.45
C SER A 89 2.23 -28.43 -24.37
N SER A 90 2.56 -29.69 -24.65
CA SER A 90 3.42 -30.51 -23.77
C SER A 90 4.88 -30.02 -23.74
N THR A 91 5.25 -29.07 -24.61
CA THR A 91 6.57 -28.48 -24.68
C THR A 91 6.49 -26.96 -24.83
N ASN A 92 7.47 -26.26 -24.23
CA ASN A 92 7.56 -24.81 -24.31
C ASN A 92 8.24 -24.39 -25.62
N ALA A 93 7.77 -23.28 -26.20
CA ALA A 93 8.39 -22.64 -27.34
C ALA A 93 9.83 -22.21 -27.03
N VAL A 94 10.70 -22.38 -28.01
CA VAL A 94 12.11 -21.97 -27.91
C VAL A 94 12.20 -20.45 -27.87
N GLY A 95 12.91 -19.90 -26.87
CA GLY A 95 13.08 -18.46 -26.69
C GLY A 95 12.05 -17.84 -25.77
N THR A 96 10.76 -17.92 -26.11
CA THR A 96 9.67 -17.28 -25.32
C THR A 96 9.23 -18.09 -24.12
N ARG A 97 9.50 -19.40 -24.11
CA ARG A 97 9.05 -20.36 -23.09
C ARG A 97 7.51 -20.52 -23.00
N GLU A 98 6.77 -19.97 -23.93
CA GLU A 98 5.30 -20.07 -23.98
C GLU A 98 4.84 -21.50 -24.30
N SER A 99 3.76 -21.94 -23.68
CA SER A 99 3.12 -23.24 -23.96
C SER A 99 1.62 -23.12 -24.27
N ALA A 100 1.00 -21.96 -24.05
CA ALA A 100 -0.41 -21.76 -24.41
C ALA A 100 -0.61 -21.86 -25.93
N LEU A 101 -1.57 -22.67 -26.36
CA LEU A 101 -1.93 -22.87 -27.77
C LEU A 101 -2.84 -21.76 -28.31
N GLY A 102 -3.46 -20.99 -27.41
CA GLY A 102 -4.40 -19.93 -27.73
C GLY A 102 -5.03 -19.37 -26.46
N TYR A 103 -6.19 -18.73 -26.61
CA TYR A 103 -6.97 -18.26 -25.48
C TYR A 103 -7.52 -19.45 -24.68
N ILE A 104 -7.38 -19.37 -23.35
CA ILE A 104 -7.84 -20.38 -22.40
C ILE A 104 -9.17 -19.89 -21.84
N HIS A 105 -10.15 -20.80 -21.73
CA HIS A 105 -11.45 -20.42 -21.18
C HIS A 105 -11.31 -19.86 -19.77
N GLU A 106 -12.13 -18.85 -19.44
CA GLU A 106 -12.11 -18.20 -18.14
C GLU A 106 -13.36 -18.56 -17.33
N MET A 107 -13.18 -18.69 -16.03
CA MET A 107 -14.23 -18.82 -15.01
C MET A 107 -13.99 -17.83 -13.87
N THR A 108 -14.95 -17.65 -12.97
CA THR A 108 -14.74 -16.86 -11.75
C THR A 108 -13.63 -17.48 -10.89
N TRP A 109 -12.71 -16.67 -10.38
CA TRP A 109 -11.75 -17.13 -9.37
C TRP A 109 -12.45 -17.29 -8.00
N ASN A 110 -12.44 -18.50 -7.45
CA ASN A 110 -13.05 -18.83 -6.16
C ASN A 110 -12.46 -20.11 -5.58
N ASP A 111 -11.53 -20.00 -4.64
CA ASP A 111 -10.78 -21.13 -4.07
C ASP A 111 -11.49 -21.82 -2.90
N SER A 112 -12.69 -21.36 -2.59
CA SER A 112 -13.51 -21.97 -1.55
C SER A 112 -14.30 -23.16 -2.07
N CYS A 113 -14.77 -24.02 -1.17
CA CYS A 113 -15.69 -25.11 -1.52
C CYS A 113 -16.99 -24.62 -2.19
N ALA A 114 -17.34 -23.33 -2.07
CA ALA A 114 -18.55 -22.76 -2.66
C ALA A 114 -18.44 -22.50 -4.17
N ALA A 115 -17.25 -22.65 -4.77
CA ALA A 115 -17.04 -22.51 -6.22
C ALA A 115 -17.97 -23.41 -7.05
N THR A 116 -18.34 -24.58 -6.52
CA THR A 116 -19.24 -25.56 -7.17
C THR A 116 -20.66 -25.56 -6.58
N ALA A 117 -21.00 -24.52 -5.81
CA ALA A 117 -22.31 -24.38 -5.21
C ALA A 117 -23.41 -24.21 -6.27
N THR A 118 -24.50 -24.93 -6.08
CA THR A 118 -25.73 -24.87 -6.86
C THR A 118 -26.91 -24.89 -5.89
N SER A 119 -28.10 -24.56 -6.38
CA SER A 119 -29.33 -24.64 -5.56
C SER A 119 -29.58 -26.01 -4.94
N ALA A 120 -29.02 -27.09 -5.52
CA ALA A 120 -29.19 -28.45 -5.04
C ALA A 120 -28.23 -28.86 -3.90
N ASN A 121 -27.11 -28.16 -3.70
CA ASN A 121 -26.03 -28.63 -2.81
C ASN A 121 -25.54 -27.59 -1.79
N LEU A 122 -26.20 -26.43 -1.64
CA LEU A 122 -25.75 -25.31 -0.78
C LEU A 122 -25.36 -25.70 0.65
N ASN A 123 -26.11 -26.63 1.27
CA ASN A 123 -25.88 -27.03 2.67
C ASN A 123 -24.98 -28.27 2.81
N THR A 124 -24.46 -28.79 1.70
CA THR A 124 -23.61 -30.00 1.68
C THR A 124 -22.24 -29.75 1.04
N VAL A 125 -22.15 -28.86 0.05
CA VAL A 125 -20.92 -28.58 -0.71
C VAL A 125 -19.80 -28.06 0.20
N CYS A 126 -20.18 -27.32 1.25
CA CYS A 126 -19.25 -26.73 2.23
C CYS A 126 -19.38 -27.31 3.64
N ALA A 127 -19.77 -28.58 3.76
CA ALA A 127 -19.81 -29.26 5.06
C ALA A 127 -18.47 -29.16 5.81
N ASN A 128 -17.35 -29.21 5.08
CA ASN A 128 -16.01 -28.93 5.59
C ASN A 128 -15.45 -27.68 4.89
N ALA A 129 -15.73 -26.50 5.45
CA ALA A 129 -15.28 -25.24 4.87
C ALA A 129 -13.74 -25.10 4.94
N ASN A 130 -13.13 -24.69 3.83
CA ASN A 130 -11.69 -24.60 3.65
C ASN A 130 -11.15 -23.17 3.86
N ASN A 131 -11.77 -22.18 3.23
CA ASN A 131 -11.44 -20.76 3.26
C ASN A 131 -12.65 -19.93 2.74
N ILE A 132 -12.52 -18.61 2.70
CA ILE A 132 -13.44 -17.70 2.00
C ILE A 132 -12.76 -16.96 0.83
N VAL A 133 -11.68 -17.54 0.27
CA VAL A 133 -10.85 -16.86 -0.73
C VAL A 133 -11.49 -16.93 -2.12
N GLY A 134 -11.60 -15.78 -2.79
CA GLY A 134 -12.11 -15.65 -4.15
C GLY A 134 -12.30 -14.20 -4.59
N ALA A 135 -12.57 -13.99 -5.87
CA ALA A 135 -12.75 -12.65 -6.45
C ALA A 135 -13.96 -11.92 -5.85
N SER A 136 -13.73 -10.78 -5.21
CA SER A 136 -14.83 -10.04 -4.58
C SER A 136 -15.68 -9.25 -5.56
N GLY A 137 -16.94 -9.08 -5.19
CA GLY A 137 -17.92 -8.32 -5.95
C GLY A 137 -19.32 -8.38 -5.32
N GLY A 138 -20.19 -7.47 -5.74
CA GLY A 138 -21.50 -7.23 -5.14
C GLY A 138 -21.95 -5.76 -5.26
N PRO A 139 -23.18 -5.44 -4.84
CA PRO A 139 -23.64 -4.07 -4.74
C PRO A 139 -23.03 -3.38 -3.51
N SER A 140 -22.62 -2.13 -3.67
CA SER A 140 -22.31 -1.21 -2.56
C SER A 140 -23.53 -0.98 -1.68
N SER A 141 -23.34 -0.81 -0.38
CA SER A 141 -24.40 -0.39 0.55
C SER A 141 -24.48 1.13 0.74
N ILE A 142 -23.52 1.88 0.16
CA ILE A 142 -23.34 3.32 0.40
C ILE A 142 -23.55 4.15 -0.86
N TYR A 143 -22.97 3.73 -1.99
CA TYR A 143 -22.95 4.53 -3.20
C TYR A 143 -24.13 4.19 -4.11
N ALA A 144 -24.84 5.22 -4.54
CA ALA A 144 -25.91 5.09 -5.52
C ALA A 144 -25.36 4.67 -6.89
N LYS A 145 -26.18 3.97 -7.68
CA LYS A 145 -25.84 3.55 -9.03
C LYS A 145 -25.44 4.76 -9.90
N PRO A 146 -24.20 4.79 -10.42
CA PRO A 146 -23.79 5.82 -11.35
C PRO A 146 -24.56 5.72 -12.66
N SER A 147 -24.85 6.86 -13.29
CA SER A 147 -25.65 6.89 -14.52
C SER A 147 -25.03 6.10 -15.68
N TRP A 148 -23.69 6.04 -15.74
CA TRP A 148 -22.96 5.25 -16.74
C TRP A 148 -23.05 3.74 -16.49
N GLN A 149 -23.40 3.30 -15.28
CA GLN A 149 -23.57 1.89 -14.93
C GLN A 149 -25.01 1.40 -15.15
N SER A 150 -25.96 2.33 -15.24
CA SER A 150 -27.38 2.05 -15.44
C SER A 150 -27.66 1.41 -16.81
N GLY A 151 -28.51 0.39 -16.83
CA GLY A 151 -28.95 -0.28 -18.07
C GLY A 151 -28.02 -1.38 -18.59
N ILE A 152 -26.84 -1.58 -17.99
CA ILE A 152 -25.95 -2.74 -18.23
C ILE A 152 -25.98 -3.71 -17.05
N THR A 153 -26.01 -3.16 -15.83
CA THR A 153 -25.90 -3.92 -14.59
C THR A 153 -27.28 -4.33 -14.04
N THR A 154 -27.30 -4.92 -12.85
CA THR A 154 -28.54 -5.33 -12.19
C THR A 154 -29.50 -4.15 -12.02
N SER A 155 -30.82 -4.39 -12.07
CA SER A 155 -31.82 -3.31 -11.91
C SER A 155 -32.05 -2.94 -10.45
N ASP A 156 -30.98 -2.51 -9.78
CA ASP A 156 -30.99 -1.98 -8.42
C ASP A 156 -30.58 -0.49 -8.38
N SER A 157 -30.41 0.06 -7.17
CA SER A 157 -30.06 1.47 -6.95
C SER A 157 -28.61 1.69 -6.49
N HIS A 158 -27.75 0.67 -6.52
CA HIS A 158 -26.42 0.73 -5.90
C HIS A 158 -25.28 0.62 -6.92
N ARG A 159 -24.09 1.12 -6.57
CA ARG A 159 -22.88 0.89 -7.37
C ARG A 159 -22.53 -0.60 -7.30
N ASP A 160 -22.52 -1.27 -8.45
CA ASP A 160 -22.20 -2.69 -8.57
C ASP A 160 -20.71 -2.88 -8.86
N LEU A 161 -20.01 -3.81 -8.23
CA LEU A 161 -18.61 -4.14 -8.56
C LEU A 161 -18.38 -5.66 -8.70
N PRO A 162 -17.32 -6.09 -9.40
CA PRO A 162 -16.28 -5.28 -10.06
C PRO A 162 -16.76 -4.60 -11.36
N ASP A 163 -15.95 -3.71 -11.93
CA ASP A 163 -16.19 -3.13 -13.26
C ASP A 163 -15.64 -4.04 -14.38
N VAL A 164 -14.44 -4.56 -14.18
CA VAL A 164 -13.74 -5.51 -15.07
C VAL A 164 -13.02 -6.55 -14.22
N SER A 165 -12.62 -7.67 -14.80
CA SER A 165 -11.79 -8.67 -14.11
C SER A 165 -10.62 -9.11 -14.96
N LEU A 166 -9.52 -9.51 -14.35
CA LEU A 166 -8.42 -10.20 -15.04
C LEU A 166 -8.01 -11.43 -14.22
N PHE A 167 -7.11 -12.23 -14.77
CA PHE A 167 -6.57 -13.40 -14.10
C PHE A 167 -6.09 -13.09 -12.67
N ALA A 168 -6.53 -13.90 -11.71
CA ALA A 168 -6.32 -13.71 -10.28
C ALA A 168 -6.07 -15.02 -9.52
N SER A 169 -5.97 -16.16 -10.21
CA SER A 169 -5.73 -17.44 -9.53
C SER A 169 -4.37 -17.46 -8.82
N ASP A 170 -4.35 -18.10 -7.65
CA ASP A 170 -3.14 -18.36 -6.86
C ASP A 170 -2.60 -19.79 -7.04
N GLY A 171 -3.27 -20.58 -7.87
CA GLY A 171 -2.89 -21.95 -8.22
C GLY A 171 -3.64 -23.05 -7.47
N LEU A 172 -4.51 -22.75 -6.49
CA LEU A 172 -5.16 -23.81 -5.70
C LEU A 172 -6.03 -24.75 -6.54
N GLN A 173 -6.73 -24.22 -7.56
CA GLN A 173 -7.62 -24.99 -8.41
C GLN A 173 -6.98 -25.45 -9.72
N THR A 174 -6.20 -24.58 -10.36
CA THR A 174 -5.74 -24.76 -11.75
C THR A 174 -4.23 -24.94 -11.88
N ASP A 175 -3.48 -24.92 -10.77
CA ASP A 175 -2.01 -24.82 -10.76
C ASP A 175 -1.48 -23.62 -11.58
N SER A 176 -2.31 -22.61 -11.84
CA SER A 176 -1.98 -21.40 -12.60
C SER A 176 -1.86 -20.19 -11.68
N PHE A 177 -0.81 -19.38 -11.85
CA PHE A 177 -0.51 -18.22 -11.01
C PHE A 177 0.46 -17.26 -11.70
N TYR A 178 0.57 -16.04 -11.19
CA TYR A 178 1.66 -15.14 -11.56
C TYR A 178 2.96 -15.53 -10.86
N LEU A 179 4.08 -15.40 -11.57
CA LEU A 179 5.41 -15.55 -10.99
C LEU A 179 5.86 -14.26 -10.32
N PHE A 180 6.25 -14.34 -9.05
CA PHE A 180 6.74 -13.22 -8.26
C PHE A 180 8.17 -13.48 -7.75
N CYS A 181 8.98 -12.43 -7.79
CA CYS A 181 10.40 -12.47 -7.48
C CYS A 181 10.69 -11.66 -6.23
N GLU A 182 10.90 -12.34 -5.10
CA GLU A 182 11.09 -11.70 -3.80
C GLU A 182 12.36 -12.24 -3.14
N ALA A 183 13.39 -11.40 -3.02
CA ALA A 183 14.72 -11.83 -2.58
C ALA A 183 14.81 -12.07 -1.07
N ASP A 184 14.00 -11.36 -0.28
CA ASP A 184 13.95 -11.39 1.17
C ASP A 184 13.02 -12.46 1.74
N ALA A 185 12.08 -12.98 0.95
CA ALA A 185 11.23 -14.11 1.34
C ALA A 185 11.88 -15.49 1.07
N ILE A 186 13.02 -15.54 0.39
CA ILE A 186 13.71 -16.78 0.09
C ILE A 186 14.47 -17.30 1.32
N GLN A 187 14.21 -18.56 1.67
CA GLN A 187 14.88 -19.22 2.78
C GLN A 187 16.41 -19.24 2.60
N PRO A 188 17.21 -19.00 3.66
CA PRO A 188 18.66 -19.07 3.58
C PRO A 188 19.16 -20.41 3.01
N GLY A 189 19.93 -20.33 1.92
CA GLY A 189 20.48 -21.51 1.23
C GLY A 189 19.68 -21.98 0.01
N SER A 190 18.52 -21.39 -0.26
CA SER A 190 17.78 -21.59 -1.51
C SER A 190 18.44 -20.87 -2.70
N PRO A 191 18.16 -21.29 -3.95
CA PRO A 191 18.61 -20.57 -5.14
C PRO A 191 18.14 -19.10 -5.15
N PRO A 192 18.89 -18.19 -5.78
CA PRO A 192 18.54 -16.77 -5.82
C PRO A 192 17.17 -16.52 -6.47
N SER A 193 16.48 -15.47 -6.02
CA SER A 193 15.19 -15.06 -6.60
C SER A 193 15.36 -14.70 -8.05
N CYS A 194 14.61 -15.36 -8.93
CA CYS A 194 14.53 -15.03 -10.36
C CYS A 194 15.88 -14.75 -11.03
N ALA A 195 16.87 -15.59 -10.72
CA ALA A 195 18.18 -15.50 -11.34
C ALA A 195 18.08 -15.71 -12.85
N SER A 196 18.84 -14.92 -13.61
CA SER A 196 18.86 -14.96 -15.08
C SER A 196 19.55 -16.20 -15.67
N SER A 197 20.18 -17.03 -14.84
CA SER A 197 20.79 -18.29 -15.24
C SER A 197 20.89 -19.26 -14.06
N GLY A 198 20.97 -20.56 -14.37
CA GLY A 198 21.01 -21.62 -13.35
C GLY A 198 19.64 -21.89 -12.73
N SER A 199 19.64 -22.51 -11.55
CA SER A 199 18.42 -22.67 -10.76
C SER A 199 18.05 -21.36 -10.07
N PHE A 200 16.78 -21.03 -10.05
CA PHE A 200 16.24 -19.88 -9.32
C PHE A 200 15.01 -20.27 -8.51
N SER A 201 14.68 -19.45 -7.52
CA SER A 201 13.44 -19.58 -6.73
C SER A 201 12.46 -18.49 -7.15
N PHE A 202 11.17 -18.75 -6.98
CA PHE A 202 10.07 -17.83 -7.24
C PHE A 202 8.88 -18.16 -6.32
N PHE A 203 7.93 -17.23 -6.24
CA PHE A 203 6.63 -17.45 -5.62
C PHE A 203 5.54 -17.48 -6.69
N GLY A 204 4.53 -18.33 -6.48
CA GLY A 204 3.25 -18.21 -7.18
C GLY A 204 2.34 -17.28 -6.40
N VAL A 205 1.77 -16.28 -7.06
CA VAL A 205 0.85 -15.32 -6.45
C VAL A 205 -0.40 -15.13 -7.33
N GLY A 206 -1.51 -14.83 -6.67
CA GLY A 206 -2.80 -14.51 -7.29
C GLY A 206 -3.46 -13.35 -6.55
N GLY A 207 -4.79 -13.42 -6.41
CA GLY A 207 -5.58 -12.34 -5.83
C GLY A 207 -5.96 -11.27 -6.84
N THR A 208 -7.05 -10.58 -6.56
CA THR A 208 -7.39 -9.32 -7.26
C THR A 208 -6.29 -8.26 -7.09
N SER A 209 -5.42 -8.45 -6.09
CA SER A 209 -4.15 -7.77 -5.90
C SER A 209 -3.19 -7.84 -7.09
N THR A 210 -3.28 -8.89 -7.93
CA THR A 210 -2.50 -9.04 -9.18
C THR A 210 -3.28 -8.57 -10.42
N SER A 211 -4.60 -8.73 -10.44
CA SER A 211 -5.44 -8.27 -11.54
C SER A 211 -5.49 -6.73 -11.65
N SER A 212 -5.56 -6.02 -10.52
CA SER A 212 -5.55 -4.55 -10.45
C SER A 212 -4.34 -3.91 -11.17
N PRO A 213 -3.07 -4.27 -10.85
CA PRO A 213 -1.92 -3.72 -11.55
C PRO A 213 -1.79 -4.21 -13.00
N ALA A 214 -2.27 -5.42 -13.32
CA ALA A 214 -2.33 -5.88 -14.71
C ALA A 214 -3.25 -5.00 -15.56
N PHE A 215 -4.44 -4.66 -15.04
CA PHE A 215 -5.36 -3.74 -15.72
C PHE A 215 -4.81 -2.31 -15.76
N ALA A 216 -4.06 -1.90 -14.72
CA ALA A 216 -3.37 -0.62 -14.73
C ALA A 216 -2.34 -0.51 -15.87
N GLY A 217 -1.63 -1.59 -16.19
CA GLY A 217 -0.74 -1.67 -17.35
C GLY A 217 -1.48 -1.52 -18.68
N ILE A 218 -2.67 -2.13 -18.81
CA ILE A 218 -3.54 -1.97 -19.99
C ILE A 218 -4.00 -0.53 -20.13
N MET A 219 -4.44 0.10 -19.05
CA MET A 219 -4.83 1.51 -19.05
C MET A 219 -3.65 2.44 -19.35
N ALA A 220 -2.42 2.09 -18.96
CA ALA A 220 -1.24 2.85 -19.35
C ALA A 220 -1.01 2.83 -20.88
N LEU A 221 -1.27 1.71 -21.55
CA LEU A 221 -1.21 1.61 -23.02
C LEU A 221 -2.32 2.45 -23.68
N ILE A 222 -3.53 2.46 -23.11
CA ILE A 222 -4.62 3.33 -23.56
C ILE A 222 -4.24 4.80 -23.39
N ASN A 223 -3.61 5.15 -22.25
CA ASN A 223 -3.15 6.51 -21.99
C ASN A 223 -2.06 6.95 -22.99
N GLN A 224 -1.17 6.04 -23.38
CA GLN A 224 -0.16 6.32 -24.41
C GLN A 224 -0.81 6.67 -25.77
N GLN A 225 -1.99 6.12 -26.06
CA GLN A 225 -2.70 6.34 -27.32
C GLN A 225 -3.68 7.53 -27.29
N SER A 226 -4.28 7.80 -26.12
CA SER A 226 -5.46 8.68 -25.97
C SER A 226 -5.28 9.79 -24.93
N GLY A 227 -4.11 9.90 -24.31
CA GLY A 227 -3.84 10.84 -23.22
C GLY A 227 -4.39 10.37 -21.87
N ARG A 228 -4.33 11.23 -20.85
CA ARG A 228 -4.87 10.93 -19.52
C ARG A 228 -6.40 10.72 -19.56
N GLN A 229 -6.92 9.76 -18.81
CA GLN A 229 -8.34 9.37 -18.89
C GLN A 229 -9.17 9.77 -17.66
N GLY A 230 -8.57 10.05 -16.50
CA GLY A 230 -9.35 10.24 -15.27
C GLY A 230 -10.18 9.00 -14.94
N ASN A 231 -11.45 9.19 -14.63
CA ASN A 231 -12.38 8.08 -14.43
C ASN A 231 -12.65 7.34 -15.75
N ALA A 232 -12.17 6.10 -15.83
CA ALA A 232 -12.30 5.26 -17.02
C ALA A 232 -13.69 4.61 -17.17
N ASN A 233 -14.48 4.51 -16.09
CA ASN A 233 -15.74 3.78 -16.09
C ASN A 233 -16.77 4.33 -17.11
N PRO A 234 -17.00 5.65 -17.25
CA PRO A 234 -17.89 6.17 -18.28
C PRO A 234 -17.57 5.66 -19.68
N VAL A 235 -16.29 5.56 -20.04
CA VAL A 235 -15.86 5.07 -21.36
C VAL A 235 -16.01 3.55 -21.47
N LEU A 236 -15.60 2.79 -20.45
CA LEU A 236 -15.74 1.33 -20.40
C LEU A 236 -17.20 0.91 -20.61
N TYR A 237 -18.12 1.51 -19.85
CA TYR A 237 -19.54 1.19 -19.95
C TYR A 237 -20.16 1.72 -21.23
N LYS A 238 -19.70 2.86 -21.78
CA LYS A 238 -20.10 3.30 -23.12
C LYS A 238 -19.74 2.27 -24.20
N ILE A 239 -18.54 1.69 -24.12
CA ILE A 239 -18.16 0.59 -25.02
C ILE A 239 -19.07 -0.61 -24.79
N ALA A 240 -19.32 -1.01 -23.54
CA ALA A 240 -20.16 -2.16 -23.22
C ALA A 240 -21.61 -2.03 -23.71
N THR A 241 -22.16 -0.81 -23.79
CA THR A 241 -23.50 -0.58 -24.38
C THR A 241 -23.56 -0.80 -25.90
N THR A 242 -22.42 -0.86 -26.58
CA THR A 242 -22.38 -1.03 -28.04
C THR A 242 -22.55 -2.52 -28.40
N ALA A 243 -23.49 -2.81 -29.31
CA ALA A 243 -23.78 -4.18 -29.72
C ALA A 243 -22.53 -4.90 -30.28
N GLY A 244 -22.32 -6.15 -29.85
CA GLY A 244 -21.18 -6.98 -30.29
C GLY A 244 -19.88 -6.75 -29.52
N GLN A 245 -19.88 -5.91 -28.47
CA GLN A 245 -18.68 -5.64 -27.67
C GLN A 245 -18.38 -6.68 -26.58
N SER A 246 -19.22 -7.68 -26.39
CA SER A 246 -19.05 -8.77 -25.42
C SER A 246 -19.06 -10.14 -26.13
N CYS A 247 -18.11 -11.01 -25.77
CA CYS A 247 -18.07 -12.41 -26.20
C CYS A 247 -17.90 -13.35 -25.02
N ASN A 248 -18.63 -14.46 -25.02
CA ASN A 248 -18.48 -15.52 -24.02
C ASN A 248 -17.06 -16.12 -24.01
N SER A 249 -16.38 -16.08 -22.86
CA SER A 249 -15.05 -16.66 -22.67
C SER A 249 -15.02 -18.01 -21.98
N SER A 250 -16.12 -18.46 -21.37
CA SER A 250 -16.14 -19.69 -20.57
C SER A 250 -16.43 -20.96 -21.38
N THR A 251 -16.94 -20.84 -22.61
CA THR A 251 -17.37 -22.02 -23.40
C THR A 251 -16.97 -21.94 -24.87
N THR A 252 -16.65 -20.76 -25.38
CA THR A 252 -16.37 -20.52 -26.79
C THR A 252 -14.87 -20.34 -26.99
N GLY A 253 -14.28 -21.07 -27.94
CA GLY A 253 -12.88 -20.83 -28.32
C GLY A 253 -12.73 -19.43 -28.93
N LEU A 254 -12.07 -18.52 -28.21
CA LEU A 254 -11.81 -17.18 -28.69
C LEU A 254 -10.56 -17.21 -29.58
N THR A 255 -10.75 -16.96 -30.88
CA THR A 255 -9.62 -16.75 -31.79
C THR A 255 -9.13 -15.30 -31.68
N GLY A 256 -7.87 -15.02 -32.03
CA GLY A 256 -7.29 -13.67 -32.02
C GLY A 256 -7.98 -12.63 -32.93
N SER A 257 -9.12 -12.97 -33.54
CA SER A 257 -9.99 -12.14 -34.37
C SER A 257 -11.40 -11.93 -33.77
N ALA A 258 -11.66 -12.31 -32.51
CA ALA A 258 -12.88 -11.91 -31.83
C ALA A 258 -13.06 -10.39 -31.94
N THR A 259 -14.27 -9.88 -32.22
CA THR A 259 -14.52 -8.44 -32.46
C THR A 259 -14.89 -7.67 -31.20
N CYS A 260 -15.23 -8.37 -30.12
CA CYS A 260 -15.61 -7.80 -28.83
C CYS A 260 -14.42 -7.20 -28.07
N SER A 261 -14.71 -6.22 -27.22
CA SER A 261 -13.72 -5.65 -26.28
C SER A 261 -13.69 -6.40 -24.95
N PHE A 262 -14.80 -7.02 -24.57
CA PHE A 262 -14.98 -7.72 -23.30
C PHE A 262 -15.18 -9.21 -23.51
N TYR A 263 -14.52 -9.99 -22.66
CA TYR A 263 -14.58 -11.43 -22.58
C TYR A 263 -15.42 -11.81 -21.36
N ASP A 264 -16.68 -12.09 -21.65
CA ASP A 264 -17.77 -12.34 -20.72
C ASP A 264 -17.64 -13.73 -20.09
N VAL A 265 -17.36 -13.73 -18.78
CA VAL A 265 -17.20 -14.93 -17.97
C VAL A 265 -18.60 -15.37 -17.54
N THR A 266 -19.01 -16.55 -18.00
CA THR A 266 -20.38 -17.07 -17.79
C THR A 266 -20.41 -18.33 -16.94
N LYS A 267 -19.26 -18.73 -16.39
CA LYS A 267 -19.12 -19.92 -15.54
C LYS A 267 -18.53 -19.55 -14.18
N GLY A 268 -19.22 -19.96 -13.12
CA GLY A 268 -18.77 -19.82 -11.74
C GLY A 268 -19.66 -18.91 -10.89
N ASN A 269 -19.14 -18.58 -9.72
CA ASN A 269 -19.72 -17.64 -8.76
C ASN A 269 -18.60 -17.18 -7.81
N ASN A 270 -18.81 -16.08 -7.09
CA ASN A 270 -17.93 -15.66 -6.01
C ASN A 270 -18.53 -15.87 -4.60
N SER A 271 -19.52 -16.75 -4.48
CA SER A 271 -20.05 -17.15 -3.19
C SER A 271 -18.98 -17.85 -2.35
N VAL A 272 -19.07 -17.72 -1.03
CA VAL A 272 -18.15 -18.32 -0.07
C VAL A 272 -18.91 -19.11 1.00
N PRO A 273 -18.25 -19.99 1.76
CA PRO A 273 -18.86 -20.69 2.88
C PRO A 273 -19.32 -19.69 3.94
N CYS A 274 -20.39 -20.00 4.66
CA CYS A 274 -20.92 -19.16 5.74
C CYS A 274 -21.26 -19.97 6.98
N ALA A 275 -21.15 -19.35 8.15
CA ALA A 275 -21.58 -19.94 9.40
C ALA A 275 -23.12 -20.01 9.44
N GLY A 276 -23.67 -21.19 9.72
CA GLY A 276 -25.12 -21.37 9.76
C GLY A 276 -25.79 -20.44 10.76
N ASN A 277 -26.90 -19.85 10.33
CA ASN A 277 -27.63 -18.76 11.00
C ASN A 277 -26.94 -17.36 10.95
N SER A 278 -25.85 -17.18 10.20
CA SER A 278 -25.33 -15.84 9.88
C SER A 278 -26.17 -15.12 8.80
N PRO A 279 -26.05 -13.79 8.65
CA PRO A 279 -26.71 -13.05 7.57
C PRO A 279 -26.38 -13.65 6.20
N ASN A 280 -27.41 -13.74 5.34
CA ASN A 280 -27.28 -14.28 3.98
C ASN A 280 -26.70 -15.70 3.87
N CYS A 281 -26.71 -16.49 4.94
CA CYS A 281 -26.29 -17.89 4.87
C CYS A 281 -27.45 -18.81 4.43
N SER A 282 -27.15 -19.77 3.55
CA SER A 282 -28.12 -20.79 3.10
C SER A 282 -28.58 -21.69 4.25
N SER A 283 -27.69 -21.99 5.18
CA SER A 283 -28.02 -22.75 6.38
C SER A 283 -28.58 -21.83 7.47
N LYS A 284 -29.74 -22.21 8.02
CA LYS A 284 -30.37 -21.51 9.16
C LYS A 284 -30.10 -22.19 10.50
N THR A 285 -29.20 -23.17 10.53
CA THR A 285 -28.90 -23.97 11.73
C THR A 285 -27.53 -23.59 12.28
N THR A 286 -27.46 -23.16 13.53
CA THR A 286 -26.19 -22.89 14.23
C THR A 286 -25.27 -24.11 14.24
N ASN A 287 -23.95 -23.91 14.26
CA ASN A 287 -22.93 -24.98 14.22
C ASN A 287 -22.99 -25.88 12.96
N THR A 288 -23.56 -25.37 11.87
CA THR A 288 -23.44 -25.98 10.55
C THR A 288 -22.83 -24.95 9.59
N ASN A 289 -22.39 -25.40 8.42
CA ASN A 289 -21.94 -24.51 7.36
C ASN A 289 -22.99 -24.46 6.26
N GLY A 290 -23.15 -23.30 5.66
CA GLY A 290 -23.85 -23.11 4.40
C GLY A 290 -22.96 -22.43 3.38
N VAL A 291 -23.61 -21.86 2.38
CA VAL A 291 -23.00 -21.02 1.34
C VAL A 291 -23.71 -19.66 1.34
N MET A 292 -22.97 -18.59 1.05
CA MET A 292 -23.53 -17.25 0.89
C MET A 292 -24.55 -17.23 -0.25
N VAL A 293 -25.72 -16.64 -0.03
CA VAL A 293 -26.82 -16.62 -0.99
C VAL A 293 -27.33 -15.21 -1.24
N THR A 294 -27.92 -14.99 -2.42
CA THR A 294 -28.40 -13.66 -2.82
C THR A 294 -29.49 -13.14 -1.86
N PRO A 295 -29.64 -11.81 -1.70
CA PRO A 295 -30.69 -11.25 -0.84
C PRO A 295 -32.11 -11.65 -1.28
N SER A 296 -32.30 -11.92 -2.57
CA SER A 296 -33.58 -12.26 -3.19
C SER A 296 -33.93 -13.75 -3.12
N SER A 297 -32.98 -14.63 -2.81
CA SER A 297 -33.19 -16.08 -2.84
C SER A 297 -32.27 -16.81 -1.87
N SER A 298 -32.85 -17.51 -0.90
CA SER A 298 -32.08 -18.35 0.03
C SER A 298 -31.52 -19.63 -0.59
N THR A 299 -31.82 -19.88 -1.87
CA THR A 299 -31.43 -21.09 -2.61
C THR A 299 -30.54 -20.80 -3.82
N THR A 300 -30.08 -19.55 -3.99
CA THR A 300 -29.23 -19.16 -5.10
C THR A 300 -27.89 -18.70 -4.54
N PRO A 301 -26.76 -19.34 -4.91
CA PRO A 301 -25.43 -18.87 -4.51
C PRO A 301 -25.26 -17.38 -4.84
N ALA A 302 -24.59 -16.64 -3.95
CA ALA A 302 -24.25 -15.25 -4.19
C ALA A 302 -23.49 -15.12 -5.52
N TRP A 303 -24.00 -14.21 -6.35
CA TRP A 303 -23.39 -13.72 -7.58
C TRP A 303 -22.86 -14.82 -8.51
N THR A 304 -23.77 -15.66 -8.99
CA THR A 304 -23.47 -16.58 -10.10
C THR A 304 -23.30 -15.78 -11.39
N THR A 305 -22.28 -16.12 -12.17
CA THR A 305 -22.01 -15.48 -13.46
C THR A 305 -23.06 -15.83 -14.51
N GLY A 306 -23.23 -14.96 -15.51
CA GLY A 306 -24.18 -15.16 -16.60
C GLY A 306 -23.84 -14.27 -17.79
N THR A 307 -24.64 -14.30 -18.86
CA THR A 307 -24.38 -13.46 -20.03
C THR A 307 -24.46 -11.97 -19.69
N GLY A 308 -23.42 -11.22 -20.06
CA GLY A 308 -23.33 -9.78 -19.87
C GLY A 308 -22.61 -9.41 -18.58
N TYR A 309 -23.05 -8.32 -17.94
CA TYR A 309 -22.46 -7.93 -16.66
C TYR A 309 -22.96 -8.84 -15.53
N ASP A 310 -22.05 -9.27 -14.66
CA ASP A 310 -22.40 -9.92 -13.39
C ASP A 310 -21.58 -9.40 -12.21
N LEU A 311 -22.08 -9.68 -11.00
CA LEU A 311 -21.48 -9.20 -9.75
C LEU A 311 -20.25 -10.00 -9.30
N ALA A 312 -19.83 -11.01 -10.06
CA ALA A 312 -18.63 -11.78 -9.74
C ALA A 312 -17.43 -11.33 -10.58
N THR A 313 -17.66 -10.97 -11.85
CA THR A 313 -16.59 -10.65 -12.81
C THR A 313 -16.78 -9.34 -13.57
N GLY A 314 -17.90 -8.64 -13.35
CA GLY A 314 -18.17 -7.33 -13.93
C GLY A 314 -18.47 -7.45 -15.42
N LEU A 315 -17.85 -6.58 -16.24
CA LEU A 315 -17.88 -6.70 -17.70
C LEU A 315 -17.05 -7.89 -18.21
N GLY A 316 -16.33 -8.61 -17.34
CA GLY A 316 -15.40 -9.66 -17.70
C GLY A 316 -13.98 -9.14 -17.97
N SER A 317 -13.15 -9.97 -18.60
CA SER A 317 -11.79 -9.61 -18.99
C SER A 317 -11.77 -8.87 -20.32
N VAL A 318 -10.61 -8.38 -20.77
CA VAL A 318 -10.53 -7.48 -21.92
C VAL A 318 -9.66 -7.99 -23.06
N ASN A 319 -10.17 -7.85 -24.27
CA ASN A 319 -9.34 -7.87 -25.46
C ASN A 319 -8.67 -6.49 -25.62
N VAL A 320 -7.42 -6.37 -25.17
CA VAL A 320 -6.69 -5.08 -25.13
C VAL A 320 -6.66 -4.37 -26.49
N LYS A 321 -6.48 -5.11 -27.59
CA LYS A 321 -6.43 -4.54 -28.94
C LYS A 321 -7.76 -3.92 -29.34
N ASN A 322 -8.86 -4.65 -29.14
CA ASN A 322 -10.18 -4.17 -29.50
C ASN A 322 -10.67 -3.09 -28.56
N LEU A 323 -10.35 -3.21 -27.27
CA LEU A 323 -10.63 -2.18 -26.27
C LEU A 323 -10.00 -0.85 -26.69
N ALA A 324 -8.71 -0.84 -27.06
CA ALA A 324 -8.03 0.37 -27.52
C ALA A 324 -8.66 0.96 -28.80
N ALA A 325 -9.11 0.12 -29.74
CA ALA A 325 -9.80 0.58 -30.94
C ALA A 325 -11.20 1.17 -30.64
N ALA A 326 -11.96 0.52 -29.76
CA ALA A 326 -13.28 0.97 -29.33
C ALA A 326 -13.21 2.23 -28.47
N TRP A 327 -12.12 2.41 -27.72
CA TRP A 327 -11.91 3.55 -26.80
C TRP A 327 -12.07 4.89 -27.50
N LYS A 328 -11.35 5.09 -28.61
CA LYS A 328 -11.42 6.35 -29.38
C LYS A 328 -12.82 6.62 -29.92
N THR A 329 -13.53 5.58 -30.35
CA THR A 329 -14.90 5.69 -30.85
C THR A 329 -15.86 6.10 -29.72
N ALA A 330 -15.72 5.49 -28.55
CA ALA A 330 -16.53 5.81 -27.38
C ALA A 330 -16.27 7.25 -26.90
N VAL A 331 -15.00 7.67 -26.80
CA VAL A 331 -14.61 9.05 -26.44
C VAL A 331 -15.21 10.07 -27.43
N GLY A 332 -15.20 9.76 -28.73
CA GLY A 332 -15.79 10.62 -29.76
C GLY A 332 -17.32 10.76 -29.69
N ALA A 333 -18.01 9.90 -28.93
CA ALA A 333 -19.47 9.94 -28.78
C ALA A 333 -19.95 10.83 -27.62
N PHE A 334 -19.05 11.31 -26.76
CA PHE A 334 -19.40 12.27 -25.71
C PHE A 334 -19.57 13.69 -26.28
N LYS A 335 -20.43 14.49 -25.65
CA LYS A 335 -20.69 15.88 -26.06
C LYS A 335 -19.46 16.74 -25.77
N GLY A 336 -18.93 17.42 -26.79
CA GLY A 336 -17.79 18.31 -26.63
C GLY A 336 -18.03 19.44 -25.61
N THR A 337 -16.98 19.80 -24.87
CA THR A 337 -16.99 20.89 -23.89
C THR A 337 -15.83 21.85 -24.11
N THR A 338 -15.93 23.04 -23.53
CA THR A 338 -14.85 24.03 -23.49
C THR A 338 -14.73 24.58 -22.07
N THR A 339 -13.51 24.57 -21.54
CA THR A 339 -13.19 24.98 -20.17
C THR A 339 -12.40 26.30 -20.18
N GLY A 340 -12.71 27.21 -19.26
CA GLY A 340 -11.97 28.45 -19.05
C GLY A 340 -11.76 28.77 -17.57
N THR A 341 -10.57 29.23 -17.21
CA THR A 341 -10.11 29.45 -15.83
C THR A 341 -10.09 30.93 -15.49
N LYS A 342 -10.35 31.27 -14.22
CA LYS A 342 -10.13 32.60 -13.64
C LYS A 342 -9.49 32.50 -12.27
N ILE A 343 -8.68 33.50 -11.93
CA ILE A 343 -8.15 33.73 -10.58
C ILE A 343 -8.68 35.07 -10.09
N ASN A 344 -9.37 35.09 -8.95
CA ASN A 344 -10.03 36.27 -8.38
C ASN A 344 -10.94 36.99 -9.40
N GLY A 345 -11.62 36.23 -10.25
CA GLY A 345 -12.50 36.75 -11.31
C GLY A 345 -11.80 37.27 -12.57
N ALA A 346 -10.47 37.26 -12.63
CA ALA A 346 -9.68 37.75 -13.76
C ALA A 346 -9.04 36.62 -14.58
N THR A 347 -8.80 36.90 -15.87
CA THR A 347 -8.01 36.06 -16.80
C THR A 347 -6.64 36.67 -17.11
N THR A 348 -6.35 37.86 -16.59
CA THR A 348 -5.08 38.57 -16.76
C THR A 348 -4.03 38.08 -15.75
N PRO A 349 -2.73 38.37 -15.98
CA PRO A 349 -1.67 38.00 -15.04
C PRO A 349 -1.96 38.44 -13.60
N VAL A 350 -1.74 37.54 -12.64
CA VAL A 350 -1.91 37.79 -11.21
C VAL A 350 -0.57 37.57 -10.48
N THR A 351 -0.21 38.47 -9.56
CA THR A 351 0.92 38.28 -8.66
C THR A 351 0.42 38.16 -7.23
N ILE A 352 0.80 37.09 -6.55
CA ILE A 352 0.47 36.82 -5.15
C ILE A 352 1.72 36.42 -4.36
N THR A 353 1.57 36.33 -3.04
CA THR A 353 2.53 35.63 -2.17
C THR A 353 1.96 34.27 -1.79
N HIS A 354 2.82 33.25 -1.66
CA HIS A 354 2.43 31.94 -1.16
C HIS A 354 1.64 32.07 0.17
N GLY A 355 0.61 31.25 0.39
CA GLY A 355 -0.29 31.36 1.54
C GLY A 355 -1.36 32.46 1.41
N GLN A 356 -1.31 33.33 0.40
CA GLN A 356 -2.37 34.30 0.14
C GLN A 356 -3.64 33.60 -0.37
N SER A 357 -4.79 33.93 0.25
CA SER A 357 -6.08 33.40 -0.21
C SER A 357 -6.42 33.91 -1.61
N VAL A 358 -6.78 32.96 -2.49
CA VAL A 358 -7.31 33.22 -3.83
C VAL A 358 -8.60 32.45 -4.06
N ASN A 359 -9.45 32.99 -4.93
CA ASN A 359 -10.64 32.31 -5.43
C ASN A 359 -10.41 31.90 -6.88
N LEU A 360 -10.40 30.59 -7.13
CA LEU A 360 -10.31 30.00 -8.45
C LEU A 360 -11.71 29.71 -8.95
N SER A 361 -11.97 29.99 -10.23
CA SER A 361 -13.22 29.57 -10.86
C SER A 361 -12.97 29.02 -12.24
N ALA A 362 -13.74 27.99 -12.62
CA ALA A 362 -13.73 27.44 -13.95
C ALA A 362 -15.14 27.45 -14.53
N THR A 363 -15.29 27.87 -15.78
CA THR A 363 -16.55 27.78 -16.53
C THR A 363 -16.41 26.71 -17.60
N VAL A 364 -17.34 25.76 -17.61
CA VAL A 364 -17.40 24.67 -18.59
C VAL A 364 -18.67 24.82 -19.40
N THR A 365 -18.52 24.93 -20.72
CA THR A 365 -19.64 25.15 -21.64
C THR A 365 -19.76 24.01 -22.65
N SER A 366 -20.98 23.75 -23.12
CA SER A 366 -21.25 22.85 -24.23
C SER A 366 -22.39 23.42 -25.07
N THR A 367 -22.40 23.11 -26.36
CA THR A 367 -23.54 23.43 -27.25
C THR A 367 -24.74 22.49 -27.04
N SER A 368 -24.57 21.41 -26.27
CA SER A 368 -25.52 20.29 -26.16
C SER A 368 -26.05 20.07 -24.73
N GLY A 369 -26.21 21.15 -23.97
CA GLY A 369 -26.70 21.16 -22.58
C GLY A 369 -25.68 21.75 -21.59
N THR A 370 -25.99 21.66 -20.30
CA THR A 370 -25.11 22.14 -19.22
C THR A 370 -24.24 21.00 -18.70
N PRO A 371 -22.90 21.09 -18.80
CA PRO A 371 -21.98 20.10 -18.24
C PRO A 371 -22.13 19.93 -16.72
N THR A 372 -21.95 18.70 -16.24
CA THR A 372 -21.95 18.33 -14.81
C THR A 372 -20.65 17.61 -14.42
N GLY A 373 -20.45 17.30 -13.15
CA GLY A 373 -19.20 16.66 -12.67
C GLY A 373 -18.14 17.68 -12.25
N ASP A 374 -16.88 17.25 -12.17
CA ASP A 374 -15.84 17.99 -11.49
C ASP A 374 -14.81 18.65 -12.41
N VAL A 375 -14.23 19.72 -11.89
CA VAL A 375 -13.11 20.42 -12.46
C VAL A 375 -11.95 20.39 -11.47
N SER A 376 -10.75 20.03 -11.93
CA SER A 376 -9.52 20.26 -11.18
C SER A 376 -8.82 21.53 -11.63
N PHE A 377 -8.18 22.21 -10.68
CA PHE A 377 -7.26 23.31 -10.95
C PHE A 377 -5.84 22.77 -10.87
N LEU A 378 -5.05 23.06 -11.90
CA LEU A 378 -3.74 22.46 -12.14
C LEU A 378 -2.69 23.55 -12.34
N ALA A 379 -1.60 23.44 -11.59
CA ALA A 379 -0.35 24.16 -11.85
C ALA A 379 0.61 23.24 -12.62
N PRO A 380 1.36 23.73 -13.62
CA PRO A 380 2.28 22.91 -14.41
C PRO A 380 3.61 22.71 -13.68
N THR A 381 3.57 22.37 -12.39
CA THR A 381 4.76 22.09 -11.57
C THR A 381 4.99 20.58 -11.49
N SER A 382 6.26 20.16 -11.53
CA SER A 382 6.65 18.74 -11.40
C SER A 382 6.38 18.16 -10.01
N VAL A 383 6.15 19.04 -9.03
CA VAL A 383 5.78 18.73 -7.65
C VAL A 383 4.47 19.46 -7.36
N ASN A 384 3.45 18.79 -6.84
CA ASN A 384 2.15 19.37 -6.47
C ASN A 384 1.40 20.08 -7.62
N GLY A 385 1.31 19.41 -8.79
CA GLY A 385 0.63 19.98 -9.95
C GLY A 385 -0.90 20.09 -9.82
N GLY A 386 -1.52 19.42 -8.84
CA GLY A 386 -2.95 19.53 -8.57
C GLY A 386 -3.23 20.42 -7.35
N ILE A 387 -3.97 21.51 -7.54
CA ILE A 387 -4.31 22.47 -6.48
C ILE A 387 -5.52 22.01 -5.67
N GLY A 388 -6.49 21.43 -6.36
CA GLY A 388 -7.75 20.96 -5.79
C GLY A 388 -8.81 20.79 -6.88
N SER A 389 -9.96 20.26 -6.49
CA SER A 389 -11.12 20.07 -7.38
C SER A 389 -12.35 20.79 -6.83
N ALA A 390 -13.30 21.06 -7.72
CA ALA A 390 -14.62 21.57 -7.38
C ALA A 390 -15.66 21.06 -8.37
N THR A 391 -16.85 20.75 -7.87
CA THR A 391 -17.99 20.30 -8.67
C THR A 391 -18.68 21.47 -9.38
N LEU A 392 -19.10 21.24 -10.62
CA LEU A 392 -19.86 22.19 -11.41
C LEU A 392 -21.26 22.40 -10.82
N SER A 393 -21.64 23.67 -10.66
CA SER A 393 -23.01 24.12 -10.42
C SER A 393 -23.39 25.11 -11.52
N GLY A 394 -24.37 24.75 -12.36
CA GLY A 394 -24.76 25.57 -13.50
C GLY A 394 -23.64 25.82 -14.52
N GLY A 395 -22.72 24.86 -14.68
CA GLY A 395 -21.56 24.97 -15.58
C GLY A 395 -20.40 25.81 -15.04
N THR A 396 -20.41 26.19 -13.76
CA THR A 396 -19.28 26.86 -13.10
C THR A 396 -18.86 26.11 -11.84
N ALA A 397 -17.56 25.95 -11.64
CA ALA A 397 -16.95 25.39 -10.44
C ALA A 397 -16.09 26.46 -9.76
N THR A 398 -16.09 26.52 -8.43
CA THR A 398 -15.33 27.51 -7.66
C THR A 398 -14.57 26.86 -6.50
N LEU A 399 -13.31 27.25 -6.29
CA LEU A 399 -12.44 26.74 -5.24
C LEU A 399 -11.70 27.91 -4.56
N GLY A 400 -11.85 28.04 -3.24
CA GLY A 400 -10.98 28.90 -2.44
C GLY A 400 -9.73 28.13 -2.01
N THR A 401 -8.54 28.73 -2.16
CA THR A 401 -7.28 28.09 -1.74
C THR A 401 -6.24 29.11 -1.30
N THR A 402 -5.28 28.66 -0.49
CA THR A 402 -4.04 29.37 -0.12
C THR A 402 -2.79 28.66 -0.64
N PHE A 403 -2.96 27.51 -1.30
CA PHE A 403 -1.90 26.57 -1.68
C PHE A 403 -1.62 26.60 -3.18
N LEU A 404 -1.38 27.78 -3.75
CA LEU A 404 -0.81 27.87 -5.09
C LEU A 404 0.70 27.71 -4.99
N PRO A 405 1.33 26.74 -5.68
CA PRO A 405 2.78 26.52 -5.62
C PRO A 405 3.56 27.79 -5.93
N GLY A 406 4.67 28.00 -5.23
CA GLY A 406 5.63 29.05 -5.53
C GLY A 406 6.14 28.97 -6.98
N SER A 407 6.56 30.11 -7.52
CA SER A 407 7.08 30.20 -8.89
C SER A 407 8.40 30.95 -8.95
N SER A 408 9.24 30.64 -9.94
CA SER A 408 10.44 31.41 -10.26
C SER A 408 10.26 32.19 -11.57
N GLY A 409 10.99 33.30 -11.72
CA GLY A 409 10.99 34.08 -12.96
C GLY A 409 9.61 34.63 -13.33
N SER A 410 9.12 34.28 -14.52
CA SER A 410 7.87 34.81 -15.11
C SER A 410 6.57 34.15 -14.62
N GLY A 411 6.63 33.23 -13.65
CA GLY A 411 5.46 32.52 -13.17
C GLY A 411 5.07 31.30 -14.01
N TYR A 412 3.86 30.79 -13.81
CA TYR A 412 3.26 29.69 -14.58
C TYR A 412 1.81 30.00 -14.99
N SER A 413 1.25 29.24 -15.93
CA SER A 413 -0.18 29.37 -16.28
C SER A 413 -1.00 28.34 -15.52
N LEU A 414 -1.85 28.80 -14.61
CA LEU A 414 -2.81 27.96 -13.88
C LEU A 414 -3.96 27.59 -14.81
N LYS A 415 -4.29 26.30 -14.90
CA LYS A 415 -5.31 25.78 -15.82
C LYS A 415 -6.37 25.00 -15.08
N ALA A 416 -7.59 25.03 -15.58
CA ALA A 416 -8.66 24.13 -15.19
C ALA A 416 -8.71 22.93 -16.15
N HIS A 417 -8.94 21.74 -15.60
CA HIS A 417 -9.26 20.52 -16.34
C HIS A 417 -10.63 20.02 -15.91
N TYR A 418 -11.57 20.00 -16.85
CA TYR A 418 -12.86 19.32 -16.68
C TYR A 418 -12.70 17.84 -17.02
N ALA A 419 -13.05 16.97 -16.07
CA ALA A 419 -12.85 15.52 -16.22
C ALA A 419 -13.87 14.83 -17.13
N GLY A 420 -14.94 15.52 -17.52
CA GLY A 420 -16.06 14.89 -18.22
C GLY A 420 -17.02 14.18 -17.28
N ASP A 421 -18.10 13.65 -17.86
CA ASP A 421 -19.07 12.81 -17.16
C ASP A 421 -19.66 11.77 -18.15
N GLY A 422 -20.73 11.07 -17.75
CA GLY A 422 -21.39 10.08 -18.61
C GLY A 422 -21.97 10.63 -19.94
N ASN A 423 -22.04 11.95 -20.10
CA ASN A 423 -22.62 12.65 -21.26
C ASN A 423 -21.63 13.58 -21.97
N PHE A 424 -20.73 14.21 -21.22
CA PHE A 424 -19.85 15.28 -21.70
C PHE A 424 -18.38 14.85 -21.69
N ALA A 425 -17.66 15.20 -22.76
CA ALA A 425 -16.25 14.89 -22.91
C ALA A 425 -15.40 15.79 -21.99
N PRO A 426 -14.24 15.30 -21.51
CA PRO A 426 -13.28 16.13 -20.79
C PRO A 426 -12.76 17.28 -21.67
N SER A 427 -12.35 18.38 -21.03
CA SER A 427 -11.66 19.47 -21.71
C SER A 427 -10.69 20.20 -20.79
N ASP A 428 -9.62 20.74 -21.36
CA ASP A 428 -8.64 21.58 -20.68
C ASP A 428 -8.85 23.04 -21.06
N ASP A 429 -8.55 23.96 -20.14
CA ASP A 429 -8.33 25.36 -20.52
C ASP A 429 -7.05 25.45 -21.37
N PRO A 430 -7.17 25.83 -22.66
CA PRO A 430 -6.01 25.89 -23.55
C PRO A 430 -5.01 26.98 -23.13
N THR A 431 -5.51 28.06 -22.53
CA THR A 431 -4.75 29.28 -22.20
C THR A 431 -4.27 29.29 -20.75
N GLY A 432 -5.17 29.03 -19.81
CA GLY A 432 -4.96 29.25 -18.38
C GLY A 432 -4.80 30.73 -18.01
N VAL A 433 -4.52 30.98 -16.73
CA VAL A 433 -4.26 32.31 -16.18
C VAL A 433 -2.81 32.39 -15.72
N PRO A 434 -1.99 33.30 -16.26
CA PRO A 434 -0.62 33.50 -15.78
C PRO A 434 -0.61 33.96 -14.32
N VAL A 435 0.17 33.30 -13.48
CA VAL A 435 0.33 33.62 -12.07
C VAL A 435 1.80 33.59 -11.65
N VAL A 436 2.21 34.64 -10.92
CA VAL A 436 3.49 34.70 -10.23
C VAL A 436 3.21 34.56 -8.74
N VAL A 437 3.70 33.49 -8.15
CA VAL A 437 3.61 33.23 -6.71
C VAL A 437 4.97 33.46 -6.07
N ASN A 438 5.09 34.54 -5.30
CA ASN A 438 6.29 34.87 -4.54
C ASN A 438 6.40 34.02 -3.27
N LYS A 439 7.62 33.80 -2.79
CA LYS A 439 7.85 33.06 -1.55
C LYS A 439 7.24 33.75 -0.35
N GLU A 440 6.68 32.97 0.58
CA GLU A 440 6.40 33.43 1.94
C GLU A 440 7.55 33.11 2.89
N ASN A 441 7.53 33.72 4.08
CA ASN A 441 8.46 33.35 5.13
C ASN A 441 8.07 32.01 5.74
N SER A 442 9.06 31.16 6.04
CA SER A 442 8.83 29.92 6.77
C SER A 442 9.41 29.98 8.17
N ARG A 443 9.04 28.99 8.97
CA ARG A 443 9.62 28.70 10.28
C ARG A 443 9.91 27.22 10.38
N LEU A 444 10.77 26.87 11.32
CA LEU A 444 11.21 25.50 11.57
C LEU A 444 10.88 25.13 13.01
N GLN A 445 10.28 23.96 13.21
CA GLN A 445 10.09 23.34 14.51
C GLN A 445 10.67 21.93 14.45
N TYR A 446 11.28 21.48 15.53
CA TYR A 446 11.61 20.07 15.71
C TYR A 446 11.46 19.69 17.17
N GLY A 447 11.39 18.39 17.44
CA GLY A 447 11.30 17.86 18.78
C GLY A 447 11.58 16.36 18.84
N ILE A 448 11.99 15.88 20.01
CA ILE A 448 12.15 14.45 20.26
C ILE A 448 10.79 13.87 20.64
N VAL A 449 10.29 12.95 19.82
CA VAL A 449 9.05 12.22 20.07
C VAL A 449 9.39 10.92 20.77
N THR A 450 8.89 10.72 21.99
CA THR A 450 9.15 9.53 22.80
C THR A 450 7.92 8.63 22.88
N PHE A 451 8.14 7.32 23.02
CA PHE A 451 7.06 6.32 23.01
C PHE A 451 7.07 5.43 24.25
N ASN A 452 5.88 4.94 24.60
CA ASN A 452 5.73 3.87 25.57
C ASN A 452 6.11 2.53 24.93
N LEU A 453 7.12 1.86 25.51
CA LEU A 453 7.65 0.59 25.01
C LEU A 453 6.63 -0.56 24.96
N THR A 454 5.55 -0.50 25.75
CA THR A 454 4.55 -1.56 25.83
C THR A 454 3.35 -1.29 24.93
N THR A 455 2.88 -0.04 24.87
CA THR A 455 1.67 0.31 24.11
C THR A 455 1.95 0.94 22.75
N GLY A 456 3.18 1.38 22.48
CA GLY A 456 3.54 2.16 21.30
C GLY A 456 3.00 3.59 21.31
N ALA A 457 2.29 4.01 22.36
CA ALA A 457 1.69 5.35 22.44
C ALA A 457 2.77 6.44 22.61
N ILE A 458 2.55 7.60 21.98
CA ILE A 458 3.39 8.78 22.16
C ILE A 458 3.28 9.27 23.62
N ILE A 459 4.42 9.48 24.27
CA ILE A 459 4.54 10.04 25.63
C ILE A 459 4.72 11.55 25.57
N SER A 460 5.57 12.02 24.67
CA SER A 460 5.85 13.44 24.45
C SER A 460 6.24 13.66 23.00
N THR A 461 5.85 14.80 22.44
CA THR A 461 6.27 15.26 21.09
C THR A 461 7.47 16.19 21.12
N ASN A 462 7.91 16.60 22.31
CA ASN A 462 9.06 17.48 22.48
C ASN A 462 9.78 17.19 23.80
N ALA A 463 10.29 15.96 23.95
CA ALA A 463 11.01 15.55 25.14
C ALA A 463 12.39 16.22 25.22
N THR A 464 12.65 16.96 26.29
CA THR A 464 13.98 17.54 26.58
C THR A 464 14.85 16.60 27.41
N SER A 465 14.31 15.49 27.91
CA SER A 465 15.07 14.45 28.59
C SER A 465 14.43 13.07 28.43
N PHE A 466 15.28 12.05 28.22
CA PHE A 466 14.87 10.67 28.04
C PHE A 466 16.04 9.72 28.35
N ALA A 467 15.73 8.46 28.66
CA ALA A 467 16.76 7.48 29.00
C ALA A 467 17.49 6.95 27.76
N TYR A 468 18.76 6.62 27.91
CA TYR A 468 19.61 6.04 26.86
C TYR A 468 19.00 4.76 26.26
N GLY A 469 18.82 4.74 24.93
CA GLY A 469 18.12 3.68 24.21
C GLY A 469 16.66 3.47 24.62
N SER A 470 15.95 4.55 24.93
CA SER A 470 14.49 4.57 24.83
C SER A 470 14.06 4.64 23.35
N PRO A 471 12.85 4.20 22.98
CA PRO A 471 12.34 4.40 21.64
C PRO A 471 11.94 5.86 21.48
N TYR A 472 12.59 6.57 20.56
CA TYR A 472 12.23 7.91 20.18
C TYR A 472 12.60 8.15 18.73
N ILE A 473 11.97 9.16 18.14
CA ILE A 473 12.34 9.70 16.83
C ILE A 473 12.60 11.20 16.99
N LEU A 474 13.42 11.76 16.12
CA LEU A 474 13.48 13.21 15.95
C LEU A 474 12.49 13.58 14.84
N ARG A 475 11.52 14.42 15.18
CA ARG A 475 10.52 14.94 14.26
C ARG A 475 10.86 16.38 13.90
N ILE A 476 10.77 16.71 12.62
CA ILE A 476 11.06 18.03 12.07
C ILE A 476 9.86 18.48 11.22
N ASP A 477 9.29 19.63 11.51
CA ASP A 477 8.14 20.20 10.80
C ASP A 477 8.48 21.59 10.26
N ILE A 478 8.09 21.86 9.00
CA ILE A 478 8.13 23.21 8.41
C ILE A 478 6.79 23.88 8.65
N LEU A 479 6.84 25.15 9.06
CA LEU A 479 5.67 25.96 9.35
C LEU A 479 5.62 27.14 8.39
N ASN A 480 4.39 27.55 8.08
CA ASN A 480 4.13 28.77 7.33
C ASN A 480 4.37 30.03 8.18
N SER A 481 4.17 31.20 7.58
CA SER A 481 4.46 32.50 8.22
C SER A 481 3.51 32.88 9.36
N THR A 482 2.39 32.17 9.55
CA THR A 482 1.24 32.68 10.33
C THR A 482 1.16 32.20 11.77
N THR A 483 1.74 31.04 12.12
CA THR A 483 1.68 30.50 13.50
C THR A 483 3.00 29.87 13.95
N ASN A 484 3.03 29.39 15.20
CA ASN A 484 4.24 28.84 15.83
C ASN A 484 4.14 27.33 16.09
N SER A 485 3.06 26.66 15.70
CA SER A 485 2.83 25.26 16.06
C SER A 485 2.22 24.47 14.91
N CYS A 486 2.84 23.34 14.57
CA CYS A 486 2.29 22.31 13.70
C CYS A 486 2.39 20.98 14.44
N GLN A 487 1.30 20.22 14.56
CA GLN A 487 1.31 18.89 15.21
C GLN A 487 0.39 17.93 14.45
N LEU A 488 0.98 17.11 13.59
CA LEU A 488 0.27 16.09 12.80
C LEU A 488 0.26 14.70 13.46
N LEU A 489 1.00 14.52 14.57
CA LEU A 489 1.25 13.22 15.20
C LEU A 489 0.37 12.92 16.41
N VAL A 490 -0.30 13.92 17.00
CA VAL A 490 -1.04 13.76 18.26
C VAL A 490 -2.41 14.40 18.15
N ALA A 491 -3.43 13.71 18.67
CA ALA A 491 -4.78 14.24 18.77
C ALA A 491 -4.89 15.30 19.89
N PRO A 492 -5.54 16.45 19.67
CA PRO A 492 -6.17 16.86 18.40
C PRO A 492 -5.12 17.24 17.35
N ILE A 493 -5.26 16.71 16.13
CA ILE A 493 -4.38 17.04 15.00
C ILE A 493 -4.53 18.52 14.72
N THR A 494 -3.43 19.28 14.81
CA THR A 494 -3.41 20.71 14.45
C THR A 494 -2.61 20.87 13.17
N SER A 495 -3.32 21.04 12.05
CA SER A 495 -2.73 21.37 10.75
C SER A 495 -2.58 22.88 10.52
N THR A 496 -3.20 23.71 11.37
CA THR A 496 -3.13 25.17 11.27
C THR A 496 -1.68 25.62 11.41
N GLY A 497 -1.13 26.22 10.35
CA GLY A 497 0.26 26.69 10.35
C GLY A 497 1.28 25.71 9.79
N CYS A 498 0.90 24.46 9.53
CA CYS A 498 1.77 23.50 8.87
C CYS A 498 1.99 23.90 7.40
N ALA A 499 3.24 23.90 6.95
CA ALA A 499 3.58 24.08 5.55
C ALA A 499 3.52 22.73 4.82
N LEU A 500 2.32 22.20 4.63
CA LEU A 500 2.09 20.83 4.12
C LEU A 500 2.68 20.58 2.72
N ASP A 501 2.94 21.63 1.97
CA ASP A 501 3.53 21.60 0.63
C ASP A 501 5.02 21.97 0.62
N ALA A 502 5.63 22.22 1.78
CA ALA A 502 7.06 22.50 1.88
C ALA A 502 7.89 21.28 1.46
N THR A 503 8.98 21.57 0.77
CA THR A 503 9.99 20.61 0.28
C THR A 503 11.38 21.09 0.69
N GLY A 504 12.46 20.67 0.02
CA GLY A 504 13.82 21.09 0.35
C GLY A 504 14.41 20.24 1.49
N THR A 505 15.34 20.82 2.25
CA THR A 505 16.12 20.06 3.23
C THR A 505 16.28 20.81 4.55
N VAL A 506 16.29 20.08 5.65
CA VAL A 506 16.71 20.56 6.96
C VAL A 506 18.08 20.03 7.28
N THR A 507 18.99 20.93 7.64
CA THR A 507 20.30 20.56 8.18
C THR A 507 20.21 20.60 9.69
N ILE A 508 20.64 19.54 10.37
CA ILE A 508 20.66 19.48 11.83
C ILE A 508 22.02 19.01 12.36
N THR A 509 22.44 19.62 13.45
CA THR A 509 23.68 19.33 14.16
C THR A 509 23.42 19.03 15.63
N ASP A 510 24.26 18.19 16.21
CA ASP A 510 24.38 17.93 17.64
C ASP A 510 25.72 18.48 18.12
N ASN A 511 25.68 19.47 19.02
CA ASN A 511 26.87 20.14 19.56
C ASN A 511 27.80 20.67 18.45
N GLY A 512 27.21 21.14 17.34
CA GLY A 512 27.90 21.69 16.18
C GLY A 512 28.42 20.66 15.17
N SER A 513 28.31 19.36 15.45
CA SER A 513 28.64 18.30 14.48
C SER A 513 27.37 17.82 13.76
N PRO A 514 27.43 17.41 12.48
CA PRO A 514 26.28 16.83 11.79
C PRO A 514 25.68 15.66 12.58
N LEU A 515 24.37 15.67 12.80
CA LEU A 515 23.65 14.54 13.37
C LEU A 515 23.36 13.54 12.25
N ASP A 516 23.91 12.32 12.37
CA ASP A 516 23.91 11.30 11.31
C ASP A 516 24.40 11.82 9.95
N THR A 517 23.56 11.80 8.92
CA THR A 517 23.90 12.35 7.59
C THR A 517 23.92 13.88 7.57
N GLY A 518 23.43 14.51 8.65
CA GLY A 518 23.39 15.95 8.87
C GLY A 518 22.28 16.69 8.11
N THR A 519 21.68 16.07 7.09
CA THR A 519 20.68 16.71 6.23
C THR A 519 19.56 15.74 5.91
N PHE A 520 18.33 16.20 6.13
CA PHE A 520 17.09 15.44 5.98
C PHE A 520 16.20 16.12 4.95
N ALA A 521 15.71 15.35 3.98
CA ALA A 521 14.77 15.85 2.99
C ALA A 521 13.38 15.99 3.61
N ILE A 522 12.73 17.13 3.37
CA ILE A 522 11.33 17.33 3.73
C ILE A 522 10.45 16.56 2.75
N ASN A 523 9.53 15.75 3.27
CA ASN A 523 8.60 14.95 2.47
C ASN A 523 7.40 15.78 1.98
N SER A 524 6.52 15.16 1.20
CA SER A 524 5.34 15.79 0.59
C SER A 524 4.25 16.24 1.57
N LEU A 525 4.48 16.11 2.88
CA LEU A 525 3.61 16.56 3.95
C LEU A 525 4.29 17.65 4.81
N GLY A 526 5.38 18.25 4.34
CA GLY A 526 6.04 19.37 5.01
C GLY A 526 6.88 19.00 6.22
N HIS A 527 7.30 17.74 6.36
CA HIS A 527 8.09 17.29 7.50
C HIS A 527 9.21 16.31 7.15
N ALA A 528 10.12 16.07 8.09
CA ALA A 528 11.12 15.02 8.04
C ALA A 528 11.17 14.27 9.39
N GLU A 529 11.66 13.03 9.34
CA GLU A 529 11.89 12.22 10.52
C GLU A 529 13.26 11.58 10.46
N ASP A 530 13.90 11.52 11.61
CA ASP A 530 15.06 10.67 11.86
C ASP A 530 14.64 9.59 12.88
N GLN A 531 14.44 8.38 12.37
CA GLN A 531 13.92 7.24 13.11
C GLN A 531 14.99 6.36 13.77
N PRO A 532 16.22 6.19 13.21
CA PRO A 532 17.30 5.47 13.90
C PRO A 532 18.15 6.36 14.84
N ILE A 533 17.75 7.60 15.11
CA ILE A 533 18.52 8.52 15.96
C ILE A 533 18.86 7.89 17.33
N GLN A 534 20.15 7.84 17.65
CA GLN A 534 20.66 7.45 18.97
C GLN A 534 21.72 8.45 19.44
N LEU A 535 21.32 9.30 20.37
CA LEU A 535 22.21 10.24 21.04
C LEU A 535 22.99 9.50 22.14
N THR A 536 24.23 9.89 22.34
CA THR A 536 25.06 9.34 23.42
C THR A 536 24.54 9.81 24.80
N GLY A 537 25.04 9.23 25.88
CA GLY A 537 24.68 9.70 27.22
C GLY A 537 25.27 11.09 27.50
N GLY A 538 24.44 12.04 27.97
CA GLY A 538 24.87 13.40 28.28
C GLY A 538 23.92 14.48 27.80
N THR A 539 24.41 15.72 27.73
CA THR A 539 23.67 16.88 27.22
C THR A 539 24.05 17.16 25.77
N HIS A 540 23.04 17.40 24.95
CA HIS A 540 23.14 17.64 23.52
C HIS A 540 22.48 18.97 23.18
N THR A 541 23.17 19.80 22.41
CA THR A 541 22.59 21.03 21.83
C THR A 541 22.27 20.75 20.38
N LEU A 542 21.00 20.44 20.12
CA LEU A 542 20.50 20.28 18.77
C LEU A 542 20.32 21.65 18.13
N SER A 543 20.65 21.77 16.85
CA SER A 543 20.58 23.03 16.11
C SER A 543 20.23 22.74 14.66
N ALA A 544 19.12 23.31 14.18
CA ALA A 544 18.59 23.04 12.84
C ALA A 544 18.31 24.30 12.02
N THR A 545 18.52 24.22 10.70
CA THR A 545 18.18 25.23 9.70
C THR A 545 17.42 24.61 8.54
N TYR A 546 16.66 25.42 7.80
CA TYR A 546 15.89 24.97 6.64
C TYR A 546 16.34 25.70 5.38
N SER A 547 16.55 24.95 4.29
CA SER A 547 17.04 25.49 3.02
C SER A 547 16.06 26.40 2.29
N GLY A 548 14.77 26.39 2.67
CA GLY A 548 13.71 26.93 1.84
C GLY A 548 13.46 26.06 0.61
N ASP A 549 12.49 26.49 -0.18
CA ASP A 549 12.14 25.87 -1.46
C ASP A 549 11.56 26.94 -2.42
N ILE A 550 10.73 26.54 -3.40
CA ILE A 550 10.11 27.48 -4.34
C ILE A 550 8.97 28.32 -3.73
N SER A 551 8.30 27.82 -2.69
CA SER A 551 7.17 28.45 -1.98
C SER A 551 7.61 29.20 -0.72
N TYR A 552 8.71 28.78 -0.10
CA TYR A 552 9.14 29.20 1.22
C TYR A 552 10.57 29.74 1.24
N ASN A 553 10.78 30.86 1.94
CA ASN A 553 12.12 31.38 2.24
C ASN A 553 12.88 30.47 3.21
N PRO A 554 14.23 30.42 3.17
CA PRO A 554 15.03 29.65 4.10
C PRO A 554 14.92 30.15 5.54
N VAL A 555 15.05 29.23 6.51
CA VAL A 555 15.30 29.56 7.92
C VAL A 555 16.79 29.54 8.15
N THR A 556 17.41 30.73 8.11
CA THR A 556 18.87 30.90 8.22
C THR A 556 19.37 31.07 9.65
N VAL A 557 18.51 31.56 10.55
CA VAL A 557 18.79 31.60 12.00
C VAL A 557 18.44 30.23 12.57
N ALA A 558 19.45 29.50 13.05
CA ALA A 558 19.26 28.16 13.54
C ALA A 558 18.33 28.11 14.76
N VAL A 559 17.39 27.16 14.74
CA VAL A 559 16.53 26.84 15.88
C VAL A 559 17.31 25.86 16.76
N THR A 560 17.51 26.20 18.03
CA THR A 560 18.32 25.38 18.95
C THR A 560 17.51 24.87 20.13
N ASP A 561 17.69 23.60 20.49
CA ASP A 561 17.08 22.98 21.66
C ASP A 561 18.12 22.12 22.41
N ALA A 562 18.00 22.07 23.73
CA ALA A 562 18.89 21.31 24.59
C ALA A 562 18.18 20.05 25.08
N VAL A 563 18.74 18.88 24.77
CA VAL A 563 18.21 17.59 25.21
C VAL A 563 19.22 16.84 26.08
N THR A 564 18.73 16.12 27.09
CA THR A 564 19.57 15.37 28.03
C THR A 564 19.22 13.89 28.03
N VAL A 565 20.18 13.07 27.60
CA VAL A 565 20.09 11.61 27.60
C VAL A 565 20.57 11.08 28.95
N THR A 566 19.64 10.61 29.77
CA THR A 566 19.93 10.10 31.11
C THR A 566 20.34 8.63 31.07
N PRO A 567 21.09 8.13 32.07
CA PRO A 567 21.42 6.70 32.16
C PRO A 567 20.18 5.80 32.10
N ALA A 568 20.28 4.68 31.38
CA ALA A 568 19.25 3.64 31.38
C ALA A 568 19.26 2.86 32.70
N ALA A 569 18.08 2.42 33.15
CA ALA A 569 17.99 1.52 34.30
C ALA A 569 18.65 0.17 33.98
N THR A 570 19.43 -0.35 34.95
CA THR A 570 20.09 -1.65 34.83
C THR A 570 19.72 -2.56 35.99
N THR A 571 19.72 -3.85 35.73
CA THR A 571 19.64 -4.90 36.75
C THR A 571 20.85 -5.81 36.61
N SER A 572 21.38 -6.29 37.73
CA SER A 572 22.52 -7.21 37.74
C SER A 572 22.10 -8.54 38.37
N THR A 573 22.53 -9.63 37.76
CA THR A 573 22.33 -10.99 38.30
C THR A 573 23.69 -11.66 38.44
N LEU A 574 24.04 -12.05 39.66
CA LEU A 574 25.26 -12.78 39.97
C LEU A 574 25.03 -14.29 39.78
N THR A 575 25.85 -14.90 38.95
CA THR A 575 25.91 -16.34 38.71
C THR A 575 27.26 -16.87 39.20
N PRO A 576 27.33 -17.51 40.38
CA PRO A 576 28.55 -18.13 40.85
C PRO A 576 28.83 -19.44 40.10
N GLY A 577 30.10 -19.73 39.80
CA GLY A 577 30.50 -20.98 39.17
C GLY A 577 30.30 -22.23 40.04
N ALA A 578 30.14 -22.04 41.36
CA ALA A 578 29.77 -23.06 42.33
C ALA A 578 29.08 -22.40 43.54
N THR A 579 28.06 -23.05 44.13
CA THR A 579 27.36 -22.55 45.33
C THR A 579 27.99 -23.04 46.64
N THR A 580 28.87 -24.04 46.55
CA THR A 580 29.69 -24.55 47.64
C THR A 580 31.12 -24.72 47.14
N VAL A 581 32.08 -24.17 47.87
CA VAL A 581 33.51 -24.20 47.55
C VAL A 581 34.29 -24.66 48.77
N GLN A 582 35.35 -25.43 48.55
CA GLN A 582 36.29 -25.77 49.62
C GLN A 582 37.20 -24.56 49.91
N PRO A 583 37.74 -24.43 51.14
CA PRO A 583 38.74 -23.42 51.44
C PRO A 583 39.89 -23.44 50.42
N ASN A 584 40.32 -22.26 49.97
CA ASN A 584 41.36 -22.05 48.95
C ASN A 584 41.04 -22.55 47.52
N GLN A 585 39.82 -22.98 47.24
CA GLN A 585 39.38 -23.29 45.88
C GLN A 585 39.03 -22.00 45.12
N GLY A 586 39.66 -21.78 43.96
CA GLY A 586 39.30 -20.69 43.07
C GLY A 586 37.88 -20.86 42.51
N ILE A 587 37.10 -19.78 42.51
CA ILE A 587 35.75 -19.72 41.93
C ILE A 587 35.66 -18.56 40.94
N THR A 588 34.96 -18.80 39.83
CA THR A 588 34.59 -17.74 38.89
C THR A 588 33.22 -17.19 39.27
N LEU A 589 33.14 -15.89 39.51
CA LEU A 589 31.88 -15.16 39.66
C LEU A 589 31.57 -14.46 38.34
N SER A 590 30.39 -14.71 37.77
CA SER A 590 29.92 -14.04 36.55
C SER A 590 28.74 -13.15 36.90
N VAL A 591 28.69 -11.94 36.35
CA VAL A 591 27.51 -11.05 36.46
C VAL A 591 26.96 -10.78 35.08
N THR A 592 25.67 -11.00 34.92
CA THR A 592 24.92 -10.52 33.77
C THR A 592 24.28 -9.18 34.14
N ILE A 593 24.58 -8.14 33.38
CA ILE A 593 23.91 -6.84 33.50
C ILE A 593 22.87 -6.75 32.40
N ASN A 594 21.60 -6.70 32.76
CA ASN A 594 20.50 -6.45 31.83
C ASN A 594 20.13 -4.97 31.88
N SER A 595 19.77 -4.41 30.73
CA SER A 595 19.25 -3.05 30.58
C SER A 595 17.92 -3.12 29.84
N THR A 596 17.02 -2.19 30.12
CA THR A 596 15.80 -1.99 29.31
C THR A 596 16.06 -1.15 28.05
N SER A 597 17.32 -0.77 27.81
CA SER A 597 17.76 -0.01 26.64
C SER A 597 17.68 -0.85 25.36
N ASN A 598 17.18 -0.25 24.27
CA ASN A 598 17.17 -0.82 22.92
C ASN A 598 18.48 -0.56 22.14
N SER A 599 19.48 0.08 22.77
CA SER A 599 20.75 0.40 22.13
C SER A 599 21.58 -0.84 21.83
N THR A 600 22.36 -0.78 20.75
CA THR A 600 23.35 -1.81 20.37
C THR A 600 24.59 -1.78 21.26
N VAL A 601 24.79 -0.72 22.04
CA VAL A 601 25.91 -0.58 22.99
C VAL A 601 25.43 -0.86 24.41
N GLY A 602 25.91 -1.97 24.98
CA GLY A 602 25.59 -2.37 26.35
C GLY A 602 26.32 -1.55 27.43
N PRO A 603 25.98 -1.73 28.71
CA PRO A 603 26.62 -1.03 29.82
C PRO A 603 28.14 -1.22 29.83
N THR A 604 28.88 -0.12 29.88
CA THR A 604 30.33 -0.09 30.06
C THR A 604 30.61 0.47 31.45
N GLY A 605 31.47 -0.19 32.23
CA GLY A 605 31.72 0.22 33.62
C GLY A 605 32.26 -0.91 34.48
N ASN A 606 32.54 -0.63 35.75
CA ASN A 606 33.11 -1.61 36.66
C ASN A 606 32.02 -2.26 37.53
N VAL A 607 32.02 -3.60 37.55
CA VAL A 607 31.28 -4.43 38.48
C VAL A 607 32.18 -4.71 39.68
N THR A 608 31.70 -4.37 40.88
CA THR A 608 32.41 -4.68 42.13
C THR A 608 31.73 -5.86 42.82
N PHE A 609 32.51 -6.92 43.08
CA PHE A 609 32.07 -8.09 43.82
C PHE A 609 32.38 -7.88 45.30
N LYS A 610 31.38 -8.15 46.16
CA LYS A 610 31.51 -8.03 47.61
C LYS A 610 31.10 -9.33 48.31
N ASP A 611 31.80 -9.64 49.39
CA ASP A 611 31.36 -10.58 50.41
C ASP A 611 30.91 -9.76 51.63
N GLY A 612 29.60 -9.74 51.89
CA GLY A 612 28.97 -8.76 52.78
C GLY A 612 29.31 -7.33 52.34
N THR A 613 30.06 -6.60 53.17
CA THR A 613 30.53 -5.24 52.87
C THR A 613 31.93 -5.19 52.25
N THR A 614 32.67 -6.30 52.26
CA THR A 614 34.08 -6.36 51.87
C THR A 614 34.23 -6.59 50.36
N THR A 615 34.95 -5.72 49.67
CA THR A 615 35.25 -5.90 48.24
C THR A 615 36.24 -7.05 48.04
N ILE A 616 35.83 -8.05 47.25
CA ILE A 616 36.63 -9.25 46.93
C ILE A 616 37.19 -9.24 45.50
N GLY A 617 36.71 -8.31 44.66
CA GLY A 617 37.23 -8.13 43.32
C GLY A 617 36.43 -7.14 42.50
N THR A 618 37.00 -6.74 41.37
CA THR A 618 36.35 -5.88 40.38
C THR A 618 36.56 -6.45 38.99
N ALA A 619 35.54 -6.38 38.14
CA ALA A 619 35.65 -6.70 36.73
C ALA A 619 35.04 -5.57 35.90
N THR A 620 35.59 -5.30 34.73
CA THR A 620 34.97 -4.39 33.77
C THR A 620 33.91 -5.14 32.98
N ALA A 621 32.71 -4.57 32.91
CA ALA A 621 31.65 -5.07 32.04
C ALA A 621 32.09 -4.94 30.59
N GLY A 622 32.17 -6.08 29.89
CA GLY A 622 32.36 -6.14 28.45
C GLY A 622 31.06 -6.58 27.79
N HIS A 623 30.69 -5.95 26.68
CA HIS A 623 29.53 -6.38 25.91
C HIS A 623 29.88 -7.65 25.12
N ARG A 624 29.00 -8.65 25.14
CA ARG A 624 29.03 -9.76 24.18
C ARG A 624 27.80 -9.65 23.30
N HIS A 625 28.01 -9.51 22.00
CA HIS A 625 26.94 -9.67 21.02
C HIS A 625 26.40 -11.09 21.13
N GLY A 626 25.12 -11.24 21.43
CA GLY A 626 24.39 -12.47 21.12
C GLY A 626 24.24 -12.59 19.60
N ARG A 627 25.29 -13.05 18.90
CA ARG A 627 25.02 -13.89 17.72
C ARG A 627 24.31 -15.13 18.27
N SER A 628 23.27 -15.57 17.59
CA SER A 628 22.72 -16.91 17.80
C SER A 628 23.87 -17.92 17.66
N GLU A 629 24.48 -18.28 18.77
CA GLU A 629 25.43 -19.37 18.87
C GLU A 629 24.79 -20.43 19.73
N ARG A 630 24.35 -21.47 19.02
CA ARG A 630 24.52 -22.87 19.39
C ARG A 630 25.50 -23.01 20.55
N HIS A 631 25.06 -23.68 21.61
CA HIS A 631 25.94 -24.11 22.69
C HIS A 631 27.23 -24.74 22.15
N SER A 632 28.31 -23.97 22.15
CA SER A 632 29.68 -24.45 22.15
C SER A 632 30.43 -23.64 23.20
N HIS A 633 30.57 -24.25 24.37
CA HIS A 633 31.34 -23.74 25.50
C HIS A 633 32.78 -23.42 25.06
N LEU A 634 33.22 -22.17 25.24
CA LEU A 634 34.65 -21.84 25.22
C LEU A 634 35.13 -21.60 26.66
N LYS A 635 35.70 -22.66 27.24
CA LYS A 635 36.41 -22.65 28.53
C LYS A 635 37.80 -22.05 28.33
N TYR A 636 38.19 -21.06 29.13
CA TYR A 636 39.59 -20.74 29.35
C TYR A 636 40.11 -21.61 30.50
N LEU A 637 41.03 -22.51 30.21
CA LEU A 637 41.86 -23.21 31.20
C LEU A 637 43.32 -23.04 30.79
N LEU A 638 44.09 -22.42 31.68
CA LEU A 638 45.54 -22.33 31.61
C LEU A 638 46.18 -23.67 32.02
N ARG A 639 47.18 -24.08 31.22
CA ARG A 639 48.32 -24.98 31.46
C ARG A 639 48.28 -26.45 30.97
N HIS A 640 49.26 -26.68 30.09
CA HIS A 640 50.21 -27.79 29.87
C HIS A 640 49.72 -29.20 29.48
N GLY A 641 50.15 -29.65 28.30
CA GLY A 641 50.45 -31.07 28.03
C GLY A 641 50.10 -31.62 26.65
N ARG A 642 51.11 -31.69 25.76
CA ARG A 642 51.37 -32.66 24.67
C ARG A 642 50.24 -33.39 23.91
N ASN A 643 50.34 -33.24 22.58
CA ASN A 643 50.28 -34.26 21.50
C ASN A 643 48.94 -34.89 21.02
N ALA A 644 48.72 -34.67 19.71
CA ALA A 644 48.51 -35.66 18.63
C ALA A 644 47.10 -35.84 18.02
N TYR A 645 47.05 -35.56 16.69
CA TYR A 645 46.44 -36.28 15.54
C TYR A 645 45.00 -36.86 15.63
N ALA A 646 44.18 -37.01 14.58
CA ALA A 646 44.01 -36.48 13.22
C ALA A 646 42.82 -37.25 12.57
N HIS A 647 42.18 -36.66 11.54
CA HIS A 647 41.31 -37.28 10.49
C HIS A 647 40.02 -38.04 10.95
N GLY A 648 38.89 -38.07 10.24
CA GLY A 648 38.44 -37.61 8.92
C GLY A 648 37.20 -38.45 8.50
N GLY A 649 36.35 -37.94 7.59
CA GLY A 649 35.64 -38.76 6.59
C GLY A 649 34.15 -39.14 6.74
N LEU A 650 33.29 -38.37 6.08
CA LEU A 650 32.32 -38.73 5.00
C LEU A 650 31.22 -39.82 5.15
N CYS A 651 29.98 -39.38 4.84
CA CYS A 651 29.05 -39.86 3.77
C CYS A 651 27.74 -40.65 4.06
N ARG A 652 26.68 -40.13 3.40
CA ARG A 652 25.48 -40.76 2.75
C ARG A 652 24.10 -40.84 3.49
N ARG A 653 23.09 -40.23 2.83
CA ARG A 653 21.60 -40.31 2.95
C ARG A 653 21.06 -41.66 2.38
N PRO A 654 19.73 -42.02 2.30
CA PRO A 654 18.47 -41.26 2.51
C PRO A 654 17.24 -42.02 3.12
N LYS A 655 16.21 -41.29 3.61
CA LYS A 655 14.75 -41.43 3.27
C LYS A 655 13.81 -40.73 4.28
N LEU A 656 12.83 -40.01 3.71
CA LEU A 656 11.43 -39.74 4.14
C LEU A 656 11.13 -39.38 5.61
N CYS A 657 10.63 -38.15 5.79
CA CYS A 657 9.40 -37.86 6.52
C CYS A 657 8.78 -36.57 5.94
N ASP A 658 7.50 -36.66 5.58
CA ASP A 658 6.62 -35.51 5.40
C ASP A 658 6.67 -34.62 6.64
N LEU A 659 6.79 -33.31 6.43
CA LEU A 659 6.49 -32.33 7.46
C LEU A 659 5.80 -31.13 6.83
N HIS A 660 4.48 -31.13 6.95
CA HIS A 660 3.65 -29.93 6.87
C HIS A 660 4.19 -28.92 7.90
N ILE A 661 4.56 -27.71 7.47
CA ILE A 661 4.81 -26.59 8.38
C ILE A 661 3.84 -25.48 8.00
N SER A 662 2.71 -25.44 8.73
CA SER A 662 1.98 -24.22 9.02
C SER A 662 2.83 -23.37 9.96
N GLY A 663 3.10 -22.11 9.63
CA GLY A 663 3.86 -21.24 10.52
C GLY A 663 4.06 -19.83 9.97
N SER A 664 2.99 -19.03 9.96
CA SER A 664 3.06 -17.57 9.88
C SER A 664 3.43 -17.00 11.26
N PRO A 665 4.21 -15.91 11.35
CA PRO A 665 4.49 -15.26 12.63
C PRO A 665 3.20 -14.63 13.17
N THR A 666 2.89 -14.93 14.42
CA THR A 666 1.70 -14.46 15.12
C THR A 666 1.76 -12.95 15.40
N CYS A 667 0.85 -12.17 14.82
CA CYS A 667 0.39 -10.91 15.39
C CYS A 667 -0.76 -11.24 16.35
N ARG A 668 -0.54 -11.15 17.67
CA ARG A 668 -1.62 -11.21 18.66
C ARG A 668 -1.98 -9.81 19.12
N GLY A 669 -3.19 -9.37 18.77
CA GLY A 669 -3.91 -8.30 19.45
C GLY A 669 -5.38 -8.68 19.51
N THR A 670 -5.90 -8.96 20.71
CA THR A 670 -7.32 -9.22 20.95
C THR A 670 -8.10 -7.92 20.78
N ALA A 671 -8.99 -7.86 19.79
CA ALA A 671 -9.99 -6.82 19.68
C ALA A 671 -11.04 -7.01 20.78
N ASN A 672 -11.19 -6.01 21.66
CA ASN A 672 -12.41 -5.85 22.44
C ASN A 672 -13.19 -4.69 21.81
N HIS A 673 -14.40 -5.00 21.38
CA HIS A 673 -15.41 -4.04 20.94
C HIS A 673 -15.74 -3.03 22.06
N ASP A 674 -16.27 -1.88 21.65
CA ASP A 674 -16.81 -0.75 22.43
C ASP A 674 -15.83 0.40 22.77
N ASN A 675 -15.63 1.29 21.80
CA ASN A 675 -16.09 2.70 21.86
C ASN A 675 -15.55 3.52 20.69
N GLY A 676 -16.34 4.52 20.26
CA GLY A 676 -16.11 5.35 19.09
C GLY A 676 -14.76 6.07 19.04
N ASP A 677 -14.41 6.43 17.81
CA ASP A 677 -13.26 7.22 17.37
C ASP A 677 -11.87 6.66 17.72
N LYS A 678 -11.16 6.16 16.70
CA LYS A 678 -9.73 6.44 16.43
C LYS A 678 -9.22 5.67 15.21
N LEU A 679 -8.82 6.42 14.17
CA LEU A 679 -7.86 5.98 13.16
C LEU A 679 -6.48 5.93 13.81
N ILE A 680 -5.93 4.74 14.02
CA ILE A 680 -4.52 4.53 14.37
C ILE A 680 -3.85 3.94 13.15
N HIS A 681 -2.92 4.68 12.53
CA HIS A 681 -1.98 4.11 11.58
C HIS A 681 -1.18 3.00 12.28
N GLN A 682 -1.38 1.75 11.88
CA GLN A 682 -0.50 0.66 12.27
C GLN A 682 0.81 0.78 11.47
N TYR A 683 1.89 1.12 12.17
CA TYR A 683 3.24 1.02 11.63
C TYR A 683 3.77 -0.40 11.85
N CYS A 684 3.99 -1.14 10.77
CA CYS A 684 4.83 -2.34 10.80
C CYS A 684 6.30 -1.90 10.84
N LEU A 685 6.96 -2.02 12.00
CA LEU A 685 8.41 -1.88 12.12
C LEU A 685 9.09 -3.12 11.50
N GLY A 686 9.42 -3.05 10.22
CA GLY A 686 10.31 -4.01 9.57
C GLY A 686 11.76 -3.75 9.97
N TRP A 687 12.44 -4.74 10.55
CA TRP A 687 13.88 -4.67 10.82
C TRP A 687 14.66 -5.02 9.54
N GLN A 688 15.18 -4.01 8.84
CA GLN A 688 16.15 -4.21 7.76
C GLN A 688 17.49 -4.71 8.32
N ARG A 689 18.03 -5.76 7.71
CA ARG A 689 19.41 -6.21 7.93
C ARG A 689 20.08 -6.32 6.57
N ASP A 690 20.87 -5.31 6.23
CA ASP A 690 21.71 -5.34 5.02
C ASP A 690 22.85 -6.34 5.23
N VAL A 691 22.94 -7.31 4.32
CA VAL A 691 24.10 -8.19 4.19
C VAL A 691 24.51 -8.23 2.72
N ASP A 692 25.32 -7.27 2.31
CA ASP A 692 26.00 -7.35 1.02
C ASP A 692 27.20 -8.29 1.13
N ARG A 693 27.10 -9.37 0.37
CA ARG A 693 28.20 -10.25 0.01
C ARG A 693 28.98 -9.52 -1.07
N ASP A 694 30.16 -9.01 -0.73
CA ASP A 694 31.39 -8.95 -1.55
C ASP A 694 32.46 -8.17 -0.76
N GLY A 695 33.35 -8.89 -0.08
CA GLY A 695 34.35 -8.29 0.78
C GLY A 695 35.49 -7.65 -0.01
N TYR A 696 35.36 -6.39 -0.42
CA TYR A 696 36.45 -5.40 -0.56
C TYR A 696 35.85 -3.99 -0.63
N GLY A 697 36.26 -3.10 0.28
CA GLY A 697 35.63 -1.80 0.50
C GLY A 697 35.92 -0.73 -0.56
N SER A 698 34.88 0.03 -0.91
CA SER A 698 34.94 1.49 -1.09
C SER A 698 33.51 2.05 -1.07
N ARG A 699 33.28 3.05 -0.22
CA ARG A 699 31.96 3.64 0.07
C ARG A 699 31.46 4.45 -1.13
N TYR A 700 30.28 4.10 -1.66
CA TYR A 700 29.40 5.03 -2.35
C TYR A 700 27.95 4.75 -1.96
N TRP A 701 27.36 5.66 -1.20
CA TRP A 701 25.94 5.64 -0.86
C TRP A 701 25.15 6.21 -2.03
N ARG A 702 24.21 5.43 -2.60
CA ARG A 702 23.12 5.99 -3.41
C ARG A 702 21.90 6.16 -2.51
N GLN A 703 21.46 7.41 -2.37
CA GLN A 703 20.15 7.73 -1.83
C GLN A 703 19.05 7.18 -2.75
N SER A 704 18.14 6.39 -2.16
CA SER A 704 16.80 6.23 -2.71
C SER A 704 15.98 7.44 -2.31
N ASN A 705 15.96 8.47 -3.14
CA ASN A 705 14.96 9.53 -3.01
C ASN A 705 13.62 8.95 -3.45
N GLY A 706 12.59 9.08 -2.62
CA GLY A 706 11.21 8.66 -2.86
C GLY A 706 10.49 9.38 -4.01
N ASP A 707 11.24 9.94 -4.96
CA ASP A 707 10.72 10.58 -6.18
C ASP A 707 11.11 9.75 -7.40
N ARG A 708 10.34 8.69 -7.69
CA ARG A 708 10.25 8.18 -9.06
C ARG A 708 8.82 7.84 -9.42
N ALA A 709 8.14 8.85 -9.97
CA ALA A 709 7.26 8.60 -11.10
C ALA A 709 8.06 7.87 -12.19
N VAL A 710 7.49 6.78 -12.71
CA VAL A 710 8.05 5.96 -13.78
C VAL A 710 8.25 6.83 -15.02
N HIS A 711 9.51 7.06 -15.43
CA HIS A 711 9.84 7.66 -16.72
C HIS A 711 10.49 6.62 -17.65
N GLU A 712 9.97 6.64 -18.87
CA GLU A 712 10.20 5.79 -20.02
C GLU A 712 11.68 5.60 -20.40
N TRP A 713 12.03 4.38 -20.80
CA TRP A 713 13.30 4.08 -21.48
C TRP A 713 13.16 4.35 -22.98
N ASN A 714 13.64 5.51 -23.42
CA ASN A 714 13.94 5.75 -24.84
C ASN A 714 15.44 5.54 -25.04
N ARG A 715 15.84 4.53 -25.82
CA ARG A 715 17.21 4.42 -26.35
C ARG A 715 17.23 4.80 -27.83
N PRO A 716 18.10 5.71 -28.27
CA PRO A 716 18.35 5.91 -29.69
C PRO A 716 19.29 4.82 -30.23
N ALA A 717 18.95 4.29 -31.40
CA ALA A 717 19.87 3.55 -32.26
C ALA A 717 21.10 4.41 -32.58
N TRP A 718 22.29 3.81 -32.72
CA TRP A 718 23.27 4.09 -33.79
C TRP A 718 24.40 3.04 -33.76
N ARG A 719 24.43 2.24 -34.84
CA ARG A 719 25.48 1.34 -35.38
C ARG A 719 26.05 0.21 -34.54
#